data_AF-A0A8J6XTC1-F1
#
_entry.id   AF-A0A8J6XTC1-F1
#
_cell.length_a   1.000
_cell.length_b   1.000
_cell.length_c   1.000
_cell.angle_alpha   90.00
_cell.angle_beta   90.00
_cell.angle_gamma   90.00
#
_symmetry.space_group_name_H-M   'P 1'
#
loop_
_entity.id
_entity.type
_entity.pdbx_description
1 polymer ?
#
loop_
_entity_poly.entity_id
_entity_poly.type
_entity_poly.pdbx_seq_one_letter_code
_entity_poly.pdbx_strand_id
1 'polypeptide(L)'
;GRYSWVVLPPLTIGVIAGLLFGSSAAALALAATAIFATVAARTGDRLARLAWSLAATGSLAVASVERFTLIDRMNTVFKIYNGVWVLLAVALATLLLRTRGGRRRFVLAVWLPLQLVAMVNLPLGIAQAWRWPRIQSPRPTLDGQAFLATGDPQTWFLVHALQGVARPGETIAEAAGNSYSHFTRIAMHTGQPTVVGWDWHLRQRGQSPEEIAARFADLETLYSGDDRSASRAVLDRYRVGWIALAGIERERYGVDSVDPLQGVPGVSVFSENDSSILYRVTHDQPEGDAAIAPKVEMPAGTSLIGKIPEVTEDLVRSIAVDDLGASVILRDGSLIELDSEANLAGGLLSPGCSVSSVARRGEERWVACRNGSLWLFTGEQWRNAGRVRDSGLVTAGQTVWVGGGDGLWRREDGRWRQFDDGPIAAVAANGPAVAWSDGSRVWVGSGGSRRVLGHSLAGVKALTWRGPDLWALDSEGLYRSGGAVLPWRRAVDDAGPLAGIAGNKHDLWLVRTDGFVLELHTPRCRSPWNAEGTPTDSGLNEPRGLAASPSGWFVVADTFNHRLSWYTNQGNCLDTFGALGFTPGEFREPSGIALADDGSLAVADTWNGRVQLIGPDGAIEVVDDGLFGPRELLWGPGHSLLVADTGNRRLLRYSPPGWKREIVTELPAPVIGLTWAGGLVAAAVPSDGAIFLVDPDNGETVRRLDVPGWSSGKQQEGYLALLPSGEIAASAPAPGELWIVDPSGDSPPRLLRSNLPGLTAIALLPDGDILGSLTWAHKLVRIDIEE
;
A
#
# COMPACT_ATOMS: atom_id res chain seq x y z
N GLY A 1 -70.28 40.51 11.22
CA GLY A 1 -69.34 41.63 11.01
C GLY A 1 -68.30 41.68 12.12
N ARG A 2 -67.22 42.45 11.92
CA ARG A 2 -66.13 42.76 12.89
C ARG A 2 -65.32 41.57 13.44
N TYR A 3 -64.39 41.05 12.64
CA TYR A 3 -63.15 40.41 13.11
C TYR A 3 -61.93 40.91 12.31
N SER A 4 -61.80 42.23 12.17
CA SER A 4 -60.73 42.90 11.40
C SER A 4 -59.58 43.46 12.26
N TRP A 5 -59.54 43.18 13.57
CA TRP A 5 -58.71 43.93 14.54
C TRP A 5 -57.84 43.09 15.48
N VAL A 6 -57.29 41.94 15.03
CA VAL A 6 -56.29 41.19 15.83
C VAL A 6 -55.02 40.80 15.05
N VAL A 7 -55.00 40.91 13.72
CA VAL A 7 -53.78 40.65 12.92
C VAL A 7 -52.84 41.86 12.90
N LEU A 8 -53.36 43.08 13.07
CA LEU A 8 -52.59 44.33 13.06
C LEU A 8 -51.59 44.47 14.23
N PRO A 9 -51.96 44.33 15.52
CA PRO A 9 -51.02 44.62 16.62
C PRO A 9 -49.70 43.82 16.57
N PRO A 10 -49.69 42.48 16.35
CA PRO A 10 -48.45 41.71 16.23
C PRO A 10 -47.58 42.14 15.04
N LEU A 11 -48.21 42.55 13.94
CA LEU A 11 -47.53 42.89 12.69
C LEU A 11 -46.89 44.28 12.78
N THR A 12 -47.59 45.25 13.39
CA THR A 12 -47.01 46.58 13.70
C THR A 12 -45.88 46.48 14.73
N ILE A 13 -46.02 45.64 15.76
CA ILE A 13 -44.95 45.37 16.74
C ILE A 13 -43.73 44.75 16.05
N GLY A 14 -43.91 43.76 15.17
CA GLY A 14 -42.82 43.15 14.43
C GLY A 14 -42.12 44.09 13.44
N VAL A 15 -42.87 44.98 12.77
CA VAL A 15 -42.29 46.01 11.88
C VAL A 15 -41.49 47.05 12.67
N ILE A 16 -42.01 47.55 13.80
CA ILE A 16 -41.30 48.49 14.68
C ILE A 16 -40.05 47.83 15.28
N ALA A 17 -40.15 46.57 15.73
CA ALA A 17 -39.01 45.78 16.17
C ALA A 17 -37.97 45.60 15.05
N GLY A 18 -38.39 45.31 13.83
CA GLY A 18 -37.52 45.21 12.66
C GLY A 18 -36.69 46.45 12.39
N LEU A 19 -37.34 47.62 12.45
CA LEU A 19 -36.68 48.92 12.30
C LEU A 19 -35.69 49.21 13.44
N LEU A 20 -35.94 48.71 14.66
CA LEU A 20 -35.02 48.80 15.80
C LEU A 20 -33.87 47.77 15.74
N PHE A 21 -34.04 46.65 15.02
CA PHE A 21 -33.05 45.58 14.94
C PHE A 21 -32.23 45.55 13.65
N GLY A 22 -32.54 46.39 12.66
CA GLY A 22 -31.79 46.50 11.40
C GLY A 22 -31.92 45.29 10.45
N SER A 23 -32.68 44.26 10.83
CA SER A 23 -32.96 43.07 10.02
C SER A 23 -34.45 42.90 9.77
N SER A 24 -34.83 42.83 8.50
CA SER A 24 -36.18 42.48 8.06
C SER A 24 -36.55 41.04 8.39
N ALA A 25 -35.58 40.13 8.50
CA ALA A 25 -35.79 38.75 8.93
C ALA A 25 -36.13 38.70 10.44
N ALA A 26 -35.40 39.44 11.28
CA ALA A 26 -35.71 39.58 12.70
C ALA A 26 -37.12 40.18 12.92
N ALA A 27 -37.50 41.19 12.12
CA ALA A 27 -38.83 41.79 12.12
C ALA A 27 -39.96 40.76 11.95
N LEU A 28 -39.84 39.94 10.91
CA LEU A 28 -40.82 38.95 10.52
C LEU A 28 -40.85 37.78 11.51
N ALA A 29 -39.69 37.37 12.03
CA ALA A 29 -39.58 36.33 13.04
C ALA A 29 -40.24 36.75 14.37
N LEU A 30 -40.11 38.02 14.80
CA LEU A 30 -40.80 38.55 15.98
C LEU A 30 -42.31 38.72 15.76
N ALA A 31 -42.74 39.18 14.57
CA ALA A 31 -44.16 39.19 14.21
C ALA A 31 -44.77 37.78 14.27
N ALA A 32 -44.11 36.79 13.67
CA ALA A 32 -44.52 35.40 13.69
C ALA A 32 -44.58 34.83 15.12
N THR A 33 -43.57 35.12 15.95
CA THR A 33 -43.54 34.75 17.38
C THR A 33 -44.78 35.27 18.11
N ALA A 34 -45.08 36.57 17.99
CA ALA A 34 -46.23 37.19 18.65
C ALA A 34 -47.57 36.61 18.16
N ILE A 35 -47.71 36.33 16.86
CA ILE A 35 -48.88 35.68 16.27
C ILE A 35 -49.04 34.26 16.84
N PHE A 36 -47.98 33.43 16.79
CA PHE A 36 -48.03 32.04 17.25
C PHE A 36 -48.29 31.92 18.75
N ALA A 37 -47.66 32.76 19.58
CA ALA A 37 -47.93 32.81 21.02
C ALA A 37 -49.38 33.21 21.32
N THR A 38 -49.92 34.20 20.60
CA THR A 38 -51.34 34.62 20.73
C THR A 38 -52.31 33.51 20.32
N VAL A 39 -51.98 32.74 19.27
CA VAL A 39 -52.80 31.60 18.83
C VAL A 39 -52.68 30.43 19.80
N ALA A 40 -51.50 30.16 20.39
CA ALA A 40 -51.30 29.16 21.43
C ALA A 40 -52.20 29.44 22.65
N ALA A 41 -52.13 30.66 23.20
CA ALA A 41 -52.92 31.09 24.36
C ALA A 41 -54.44 30.94 24.15
N ARG A 42 -54.92 31.04 22.89
CA ARG A 42 -56.34 30.92 22.51
C ARG A 42 -56.72 29.54 21.94
N THR A 43 -55.88 28.52 22.10
CA THR A 43 -56.16 27.16 21.60
C THR A 43 -56.49 26.22 22.74
N GLY A 44 -57.71 25.65 22.70
CA GLY A 44 -58.21 24.73 23.73
C GLY A 44 -57.55 23.34 23.72
N ASP A 45 -57.24 22.81 22.53
CA ASP A 45 -56.56 21.52 22.38
C ASP A 45 -55.11 21.58 22.89
N ARG A 46 -54.73 20.65 23.77
CA ARG A 46 -53.42 20.66 24.44
C ARG A 46 -52.26 20.44 23.47
N LEU A 47 -52.41 19.55 22.49
CA LEU A 47 -51.35 19.21 21.53
C LEU A 47 -51.16 20.32 20.49
N ALA A 48 -52.23 20.88 19.96
CA ALA A 48 -52.16 22.06 19.09
C ALA A 48 -51.62 23.28 19.84
N ARG A 49 -51.96 23.48 21.12
CA ARG A 49 -51.37 24.53 21.95
C ARG A 49 -49.85 24.35 22.08
N LEU A 50 -49.39 23.16 22.44
CA LEU A 50 -47.97 22.85 22.50
C LEU A 50 -47.28 23.12 21.16
N ALA A 51 -47.87 22.68 20.05
CA ALA A 51 -47.31 22.91 18.71
C ALA A 51 -47.23 24.41 18.36
N TRP A 52 -48.24 25.22 18.68
CA TRP A 52 -48.15 26.68 18.51
C TRP A 52 -47.11 27.34 19.45
N SER A 53 -46.90 26.80 20.65
CA SER A 53 -45.83 27.25 21.55
C SER A 53 -44.44 26.91 20.99
N LEU A 54 -44.23 25.69 20.50
CA LEU A 54 -42.98 25.31 19.81
C LEU A 54 -42.71 26.18 18.57
N ALA A 55 -43.77 26.50 17.81
CA ALA A 55 -43.68 27.44 16.70
C ALA A 55 -43.20 28.83 17.14
N ALA A 56 -43.76 29.37 18.23
CA ALA A 56 -43.35 30.65 18.78
C ALA A 56 -41.90 30.63 19.30
N THR A 57 -41.49 29.58 20.01
CA THR A 57 -40.11 29.41 20.49
C THR A 57 -39.12 29.32 19.33
N GLY A 58 -39.43 28.56 18.27
CA GLY A 58 -38.60 28.47 17.07
C GLY A 58 -38.43 29.83 16.38
N SER A 59 -39.52 30.56 16.15
CA SER A 59 -39.46 31.91 15.57
C SER A 59 -38.71 32.91 16.44
N LEU A 60 -38.84 32.83 17.78
CA LEU A 60 -38.09 33.70 18.69
C LEU A 60 -36.59 33.41 18.65
N ALA A 61 -36.20 32.14 18.53
CA ALA A 61 -34.81 31.75 18.36
C ALA A 61 -34.22 32.28 17.04
N VAL A 62 -34.96 32.26 15.92
CA VAL A 62 -34.53 32.93 14.66
C VAL A 62 -34.24 34.41 14.92
N ALA A 63 -35.20 35.15 15.49
CA ALA A 63 -35.02 36.57 15.80
C ALA A 63 -33.85 36.85 16.76
N SER A 64 -33.61 35.94 17.70
CA SER A 64 -32.49 36.05 18.64
C SER A 64 -31.15 35.86 17.94
N VAL A 65 -31.02 34.89 17.04
CA VAL A 65 -29.78 34.65 16.30
C VAL A 65 -29.44 35.81 15.37
N GLU A 66 -30.44 36.41 14.72
CA GLU A 66 -30.27 37.64 13.92
C GLU A 66 -29.73 38.83 14.74
N ARG A 67 -30.07 38.92 16.04
CA ARG A 67 -29.63 40.02 16.92
C ARG A 67 -28.33 39.74 17.68
N PHE A 68 -28.07 38.47 17.97
CA PHE A 68 -26.85 37.97 18.63
C PHE A 68 -25.86 37.41 17.61
N THR A 69 -25.77 38.01 16.42
CA THR A 69 -24.60 37.94 15.55
C THR A 69 -23.39 38.56 16.27
N LEU A 70 -22.85 37.81 17.22
CA LEU A 70 -21.51 38.00 17.75
C LEU A 70 -20.58 37.96 16.55
N ILE A 71 -19.89 39.09 16.34
CA ILE A 71 -18.87 39.28 15.31
C ILE A 71 -17.99 38.02 15.28
N ASP A 72 -17.92 37.39 14.11
CA ASP A 72 -17.21 36.14 13.79
C ASP A 72 -17.67 34.80 14.40
N ARG A 73 -18.86 34.68 15.02
CA ARG A 73 -19.41 33.36 15.46
C ARG A 73 -20.54 32.80 14.62
N MET A 74 -20.29 32.65 13.31
CA MET A 74 -21.12 31.84 12.40
C MET A 74 -21.32 30.39 12.92
N ASN A 75 -20.36 29.85 13.68
CA ASN A 75 -20.44 28.54 14.34
C ASN A 75 -21.54 28.48 15.44
N THR A 76 -21.86 29.59 16.11
CA THR A 76 -22.99 29.66 17.07
C THR A 76 -24.33 29.69 16.32
N VAL A 77 -24.39 30.42 15.21
CA VAL A 77 -25.55 30.49 14.30
C VAL A 77 -25.94 29.08 13.82
N PHE A 78 -25.00 28.33 13.25
CA PHE A 78 -25.26 26.96 12.75
C PHE A 78 -25.76 26.00 13.84
N LYS A 79 -25.17 26.04 15.04
CA LYS A 79 -25.54 25.14 16.15
C LYS A 79 -26.97 25.34 16.65
N ILE A 80 -27.48 26.57 16.60
CA ILE A 80 -28.84 26.89 17.03
C ILE A 80 -29.86 26.65 15.91
N TYR A 81 -29.56 27.05 14.67
CA TYR A 81 -30.51 26.93 13.55
C TYR A 81 -30.98 25.49 13.29
N ASN A 82 -30.10 24.49 13.41
CA ASN A 82 -30.50 23.08 13.23
C ASN A 82 -31.58 22.66 14.24
N GLY A 83 -31.47 23.06 15.50
CA GLY A 83 -32.50 22.82 16.52
C GLY A 83 -33.81 23.55 16.20
N VAL A 84 -33.72 24.80 15.72
CA VAL A 84 -34.89 25.60 15.32
C VAL A 84 -35.68 24.92 14.19
N TRP A 85 -35.02 24.42 13.16
CA TRP A 85 -35.69 23.74 12.04
C TRP A 85 -36.46 22.50 12.49
N VAL A 86 -35.87 21.67 13.36
CA VAL A 86 -36.54 20.50 13.93
C VAL A 86 -37.78 20.90 14.74
N LEU A 87 -37.68 21.92 15.60
CA LEU A 87 -38.80 22.43 16.38
C LEU A 87 -39.96 22.95 15.51
N LEU A 88 -39.64 23.71 14.45
CA LEU A 88 -40.64 24.24 13.51
C LEU A 88 -41.29 23.14 12.67
N ALA A 89 -40.55 22.10 12.28
CA ALA A 89 -41.08 20.95 11.54
C ALA A 89 -42.05 20.11 12.38
N VAL A 90 -41.68 19.79 13.63
CA VAL A 90 -42.56 19.06 14.57
C VAL A 90 -43.83 19.86 14.88
N ALA A 91 -43.70 21.18 15.05
CA ALA A 91 -44.84 22.08 15.21
C ALA A 91 -45.78 22.04 13.99
N LEU A 92 -45.24 22.21 12.77
CA LEU A 92 -46.03 22.20 11.53
C LEU A 92 -46.77 20.87 11.34
N ALA A 93 -46.08 19.73 11.46
CA ALA A 93 -46.68 18.40 11.30
C ALA A 93 -47.85 18.18 12.28
N THR A 94 -47.65 18.53 13.55
CA THR A 94 -48.69 18.44 14.58
C THR A 94 -49.90 19.32 14.26
N LEU A 95 -49.67 20.55 13.77
CA LEU A 95 -50.73 21.49 13.42
C LEU A 95 -51.52 21.09 12.16
N LEU A 96 -50.86 20.48 11.16
CA LEU A 96 -51.53 19.95 9.97
C LEU A 96 -52.49 18.79 10.31
N LEU A 97 -52.12 17.95 11.28
CA LEU A 97 -52.95 16.83 11.75
C LEU A 97 -54.07 17.27 12.69
N ARG A 98 -53.82 18.25 13.57
CA ARG A 98 -54.75 18.64 14.65
C ARG A 98 -55.67 19.82 14.32
N THR A 99 -55.29 20.72 13.42
CA THR A 99 -56.14 21.89 13.07
C THR A 99 -57.10 21.58 11.92
N ARG A 100 -58.25 22.25 11.89
CA ARG A 100 -59.26 22.15 10.82
C ARG A 100 -59.79 23.54 10.45
N GLY A 101 -60.51 23.64 9.33
CA GLY A 101 -61.11 24.90 8.86
C GLY A 101 -60.07 25.98 8.53
N GLY A 102 -60.39 27.24 8.83
CA GLY A 102 -59.55 28.40 8.47
C GLY A 102 -58.11 28.36 9.01
N ARG A 103 -57.87 27.75 10.17
CA ARG A 103 -56.51 27.58 10.73
C ARG A 103 -55.67 26.61 9.89
N ARG A 104 -56.26 25.49 9.47
CA ARG A 104 -55.57 24.54 8.55
C ARG A 104 -55.34 25.18 7.18
N ARG A 105 -56.30 25.97 6.67
CA ARG A 105 -56.10 26.74 5.43
C ARG A 105 -54.94 27.74 5.54
N PHE A 106 -54.81 28.46 6.66
CA PHE A 106 -53.67 29.36 6.89
C PHE A 106 -52.33 28.61 6.93
N VAL A 107 -52.26 27.49 7.66
CA VAL A 107 -51.04 26.66 7.72
C VAL A 107 -50.66 26.12 6.34
N LEU A 108 -51.63 25.64 5.54
CA LEU A 108 -51.42 25.14 4.18
C LEU A 108 -51.09 26.24 3.16
N ALA A 109 -51.63 27.45 3.31
CA ALA A 109 -51.46 28.54 2.34
C ALA A 109 -50.24 29.43 2.61
N VAL A 110 -49.73 29.46 3.85
CA VAL A 110 -48.65 30.38 4.25
C VAL A 110 -47.42 29.63 4.76
N TRP A 111 -47.58 28.69 5.69
CA TRP A 111 -46.43 28.05 6.35
C TRP A 111 -45.90 26.85 5.56
N LEU A 112 -46.77 25.99 5.01
CA LEU A 112 -46.33 24.86 4.19
C LEU A 112 -45.52 25.31 2.96
N PRO A 113 -45.89 26.36 2.18
CA PRO A 113 -45.08 26.83 1.07
C PRO A 113 -43.70 27.34 1.51
N LEU A 114 -43.59 28.03 2.66
CA LEU A 114 -42.30 28.48 3.19
C LEU A 114 -41.39 27.30 3.58
N GLN A 115 -41.95 26.22 4.13
CA GLN A 115 -41.19 25.01 4.43
C GLN A 115 -40.84 24.21 3.17
N LEU A 116 -41.70 24.22 2.14
CA LEU A 116 -41.35 23.65 0.83
C LEU A 116 -40.24 24.45 0.14
N VAL A 117 -40.24 25.78 0.22
CA VAL A 117 -39.13 26.62 -0.26
C VAL A 117 -37.85 26.34 0.52
N ALA A 118 -37.90 26.21 1.86
CA ALA A 118 -36.73 25.80 2.65
C ALA A 118 -36.22 24.40 2.28
N MET A 119 -37.14 23.44 2.07
CA MET A 119 -36.83 22.07 1.64
C MET A 119 -36.29 22.00 0.21
N VAL A 120 -36.59 22.97 -0.66
CA VAL A 120 -36.01 23.12 -2.00
C VAL A 120 -34.68 23.89 -1.96
N ASN A 121 -34.50 24.83 -1.02
CA ASN A 121 -33.25 25.56 -0.84
C ASN A 121 -32.08 24.66 -0.42
N LEU A 122 -32.31 23.55 0.31
CA LEU A 122 -31.25 22.61 0.64
C LEU A 122 -30.72 21.85 -0.61
N PRO A 123 -31.56 21.18 -1.43
CA PRO A 123 -31.18 20.65 -2.74
C PRO A 123 -30.60 21.71 -3.68
N LEU A 124 -31.13 22.94 -3.70
CA LEU A 124 -30.56 24.03 -4.50
C LEU A 124 -29.18 24.44 -4.00
N GLY A 125 -28.95 24.48 -2.69
CA GLY A 125 -27.63 24.76 -2.10
C GLY A 125 -26.62 23.65 -2.37
N ILE A 126 -27.05 22.38 -2.32
CA ILE A 126 -26.25 21.23 -2.73
C ILE A 126 -25.95 21.29 -4.23
N ALA A 127 -26.95 21.58 -5.07
CA ALA A 127 -26.79 21.73 -6.52
C ALA A 127 -25.92 22.94 -6.90
N GLN A 128 -25.96 24.03 -6.15
CA GLN A 128 -25.05 25.16 -6.28
C GLN A 128 -23.62 24.76 -5.87
N ALA A 129 -23.44 24.03 -4.77
CA ALA A 129 -22.13 23.51 -4.37
C ALA A 129 -21.54 22.49 -5.38
N TRP A 130 -22.40 21.70 -6.04
CA TRP A 130 -22.00 20.79 -7.12
C TRP A 130 -21.66 21.55 -8.43
N ARG A 131 -22.36 22.64 -8.72
CA ARG A 131 -22.09 23.49 -9.90
C ARG A 131 -20.88 24.38 -9.72
N TRP A 132 -20.61 24.83 -8.49
CA TRP A 132 -19.48 25.67 -8.12
C TRP A 132 -18.57 24.90 -7.15
N PRO A 133 -17.74 23.95 -7.64
CA PRO A 133 -16.72 23.30 -6.83
C PRO A 133 -15.80 24.38 -6.26
N ARG A 134 -15.88 24.61 -4.95
CA ARG A 134 -15.12 25.67 -4.26
C ARG A 134 -13.61 25.42 -4.28
N ILE A 135 -13.21 24.17 -4.47
CA ILE A 135 -11.85 23.79 -4.84
C ILE A 135 -11.95 22.64 -5.85
N GLN A 136 -11.08 22.65 -6.86
CA GLN A 136 -10.97 21.56 -7.83
C GLN A 136 -10.12 20.44 -7.22
N SER A 137 -10.65 19.21 -7.18
CA SER A 137 -9.88 18.01 -6.84
C SER A 137 -9.98 17.01 -8.00
N PRO A 138 -8.88 16.43 -8.49
CA PRO A 138 -8.91 15.44 -9.58
C PRO A 138 -9.69 14.16 -9.23
N ARG A 139 -9.79 13.83 -7.93
CA ARG A 139 -10.62 12.74 -7.40
C ARG A 139 -11.31 13.17 -6.11
N PRO A 140 -12.62 12.94 -5.92
CA PRO A 140 -13.26 13.13 -4.62
C PRO A 140 -12.66 12.16 -3.60
N THR A 141 -12.07 12.69 -2.52
CA THR A 141 -11.44 11.91 -1.46
C THR A 141 -11.70 12.55 -0.10
N LEU A 142 -11.71 11.73 0.96
CA LEU A 142 -11.71 12.19 2.35
C LEU A 142 -10.29 12.33 2.92
N ASP A 143 -9.28 11.89 2.16
CA ASP A 143 -7.87 12.09 2.50
C ASP A 143 -7.41 13.51 2.14
N GLY A 144 -7.18 14.33 3.17
CA GLY A 144 -6.67 15.69 3.02
C GLY A 144 -5.24 15.76 2.47
N GLN A 145 -4.42 14.72 2.62
CA GLN A 145 -3.06 14.69 2.08
C GLN A 145 -3.06 14.46 0.56
N ALA A 146 -3.87 13.52 0.06
CA ALA A 146 -4.10 13.34 -1.37
C ALA A 146 -4.71 14.59 -2.04
N PHE A 147 -5.52 15.37 -1.31
CA PHE A 147 -5.98 16.68 -1.79
C PHE A 147 -4.83 17.70 -1.89
N LEU A 148 -4.01 17.86 -0.84
CA LEU A 148 -2.86 18.78 -0.86
C LEU A 148 -1.91 18.46 -2.03
N ALA A 149 -1.59 17.18 -2.27
CA ALA A 149 -0.70 16.74 -3.34
C ALA A 149 -1.13 17.20 -4.75
N THR A 150 -2.40 17.59 -4.94
CA THR A 150 -2.95 18.03 -6.24
C THR A 150 -3.39 19.50 -6.26
N GLY A 151 -3.91 20.03 -5.14
CA GLY A 151 -4.43 21.40 -5.04
C GLY A 151 -3.44 22.43 -4.48
N ASP A 152 -2.45 22.00 -3.70
CA ASP A 152 -1.39 22.85 -3.13
C ASP A 152 -0.10 22.02 -2.94
N PRO A 153 0.60 21.69 -4.05
CA PRO A 153 1.77 20.82 -4.01
C PRO A 153 2.95 21.44 -3.24
N GLN A 154 2.98 22.76 -3.08
CA GLN A 154 3.97 23.47 -2.27
C GLN A 154 3.78 23.15 -0.79
N THR A 155 2.55 23.29 -0.29
CA THR A 155 2.21 22.93 1.09
C THR A 155 2.32 21.43 1.31
N TRP A 156 1.90 20.60 0.36
CA TRP A 156 2.09 19.15 0.44
C TRP A 156 3.56 18.78 0.65
N PHE A 157 4.45 19.32 -0.19
CA PHE A 157 5.89 19.09 -0.11
C PHE A 157 6.46 19.50 1.25
N LEU A 158 6.16 20.72 1.71
CA LEU A 158 6.67 21.24 2.99
C LEU A 158 6.14 20.45 4.20
N VAL A 159 4.86 20.08 4.19
CA VAL A 159 4.24 19.25 5.25
C VAL A 159 4.83 17.85 5.25
N HIS A 160 5.00 17.23 4.08
CA HIS A 160 5.53 15.87 3.96
C HIS A 160 7.01 15.80 4.34
N ALA A 161 7.82 16.81 3.96
CA ALA A 161 9.22 16.91 4.36
C ALA A 161 9.42 17.10 5.89
N LEU A 162 8.39 17.59 6.61
CA LEU A 162 8.40 17.70 8.07
C LEU A 162 7.89 16.43 8.79
N GLN A 163 7.15 15.55 8.10
CA GLN A 163 6.58 14.34 8.70
C GLN A 163 7.68 13.36 9.10
N GLY A 164 7.66 12.93 10.36
CA GLY A 164 8.68 12.03 10.93
C GLY A 164 10.01 12.69 11.31
N VAL A 165 10.30 13.91 10.82
CA VAL A 165 11.57 14.61 11.07
C VAL A 165 11.44 15.74 12.09
N ALA A 166 10.35 16.51 12.05
CA ALA A 166 10.12 17.61 12.96
C ALA A 166 9.69 17.10 14.35
N ARG A 167 10.45 17.44 15.40
CA ARG A 167 10.16 16.97 16.77
C ARG A 167 8.95 17.72 17.35
N PRO A 168 8.11 17.09 18.20
CA PRO A 168 6.95 17.76 18.78
C PRO A 168 7.33 19.04 19.55
N GLY A 169 6.83 20.19 19.10
CA GLY A 169 7.08 21.48 19.74
C GLY A 169 8.23 22.30 19.13
N GLU A 170 8.85 21.86 18.05
CA GLU A 170 9.79 22.68 17.27
C GLU A 170 9.03 23.79 16.52
N THR A 171 9.41 25.05 16.72
CA THR A 171 8.73 26.19 16.07
C THR A 171 9.03 26.24 14.57
N ILE A 172 8.00 26.40 13.75
CA ILE A 172 8.12 26.72 12.32
C ILE A 172 7.88 28.22 12.07
N ALA A 173 8.78 28.83 11.29
CA ALA A 173 8.54 30.08 10.62
C ALA A 173 7.87 29.82 9.26
N GLU A 174 6.71 30.41 9.05
CA GLU A 174 5.90 30.36 7.81
C GLU A 174 5.14 31.69 7.68
N ALA A 175 4.55 31.96 6.51
CA ALA A 175 3.82 33.21 6.31
C ALA A 175 2.60 33.36 7.23
N ALA A 176 2.51 34.52 7.87
CA ALA A 176 1.41 34.91 8.74
C ALA A 176 0.56 36.04 8.12
N GLY A 177 -0.74 36.01 8.41
CA GLY A 177 -1.69 37.02 7.94
C GLY A 177 -3.13 36.70 8.37
N ASN A 178 -4.10 37.03 7.52
CA ASN A 178 -5.53 36.93 7.83
C ASN A 178 -5.99 35.50 8.14
N SER A 179 -6.87 35.37 9.15
CA SER A 179 -7.56 34.11 9.45
C SER A 179 -8.44 33.64 8.27
N TYR A 180 -8.68 32.33 8.16
CA TYR A 180 -9.42 31.70 7.05
C TYR A 180 -8.84 31.98 5.65
N SER A 181 -7.52 32.01 5.53
CA SER A 181 -6.80 32.14 4.26
C SER A 181 -5.64 31.13 4.17
N HIS A 182 -4.73 31.31 3.21
CA HIS A 182 -3.59 30.41 2.97
C HIS A 182 -2.43 30.55 3.99
N PHE A 183 -2.51 31.48 4.94
CA PHE A 183 -1.49 31.65 5.99
C PHE A 183 -1.58 30.58 7.09
N THR A 184 -0.47 30.31 7.78
CA THR A 184 -0.36 29.33 8.90
C THR A 184 -0.72 27.87 8.53
N ARG A 185 -0.62 27.54 7.24
CA ARG A 185 -1.02 26.26 6.64
C ARG A 185 -0.19 25.08 7.13
N ILE A 186 1.11 25.27 7.36
CA ILE A 186 2.03 24.18 7.68
C ILE A 186 1.83 23.75 9.13
N ALA A 187 1.70 24.70 10.07
CA ALA A 187 1.31 24.44 11.45
C ALA A 187 -0.04 23.71 11.54
N MET A 188 -1.03 24.09 10.72
CA MET A 188 -2.34 23.41 10.71
C MET A 188 -2.27 21.94 10.27
N HIS A 189 -1.34 21.56 9.39
CA HIS A 189 -1.19 20.19 8.89
C HIS A 189 -0.17 19.33 9.64
N THR A 190 0.82 19.94 10.30
CA THR A 190 1.88 19.24 11.06
C THR A 190 1.62 19.22 12.57
N GLY A 191 0.79 20.12 13.09
CA GLY A 191 0.59 20.34 14.53
C GLY A 191 1.73 21.11 15.21
N GLN A 192 2.75 21.57 14.47
CA GLN A 192 3.88 22.30 15.03
C GLN A 192 3.51 23.75 15.43
N PRO A 193 4.11 24.30 16.49
CA PRO A 193 3.92 25.71 16.85
C PRO A 193 4.51 26.64 15.79
N THR A 194 3.91 27.81 15.59
CA THR A 194 4.37 28.85 14.66
C THR A 194 4.53 30.19 15.37
N VAL A 195 5.34 31.10 14.81
CA VAL A 195 5.72 32.39 15.41
C VAL A 195 4.51 33.28 15.73
N VAL A 196 3.51 33.34 14.84
CA VAL A 196 2.29 34.15 15.03
C VAL A 196 1.04 33.29 15.17
N GLY A 197 0.73 32.41 14.21
CA GLY A 197 -0.56 31.72 14.20
C GLY A 197 -1.73 32.70 13.94
N TRP A 198 -2.92 32.42 14.49
CA TRP A 198 -4.09 33.29 14.33
C TRP A 198 -4.13 34.36 15.43
N ASP A 199 -4.02 35.64 15.04
CA ASP A 199 -3.96 36.80 15.93
C ASP A 199 -5.14 36.86 16.93
N TRP A 200 -6.35 36.53 16.48
CA TRP A 200 -7.54 36.52 17.33
C TRP A 200 -7.47 35.47 18.45
N HIS A 201 -6.83 34.31 18.20
CA HIS A 201 -6.59 33.30 19.23
C HIS A 201 -5.51 33.75 20.22
N LEU A 202 -4.50 34.51 19.78
CA LEU A 202 -3.51 35.11 20.68
C LEU A 202 -4.15 36.14 21.62
N ARG A 203 -5.01 37.02 21.11
CA ARG A 203 -5.77 38.00 21.93
C ARG A 203 -6.69 37.30 22.94
N GLN A 204 -7.39 36.23 22.55
CA GLN A 204 -8.21 35.43 23.48
C GLN A 204 -7.39 34.72 24.56
N ARG A 205 -6.10 34.46 24.31
CA ARG A 205 -5.14 33.90 25.28
C ARG A 205 -4.42 34.98 26.11
N GLY A 206 -4.79 36.25 25.94
CA GLY A 206 -4.30 37.37 26.74
C GLY A 206 -3.06 38.09 26.20
N GLN A 207 -2.60 37.79 24.98
CA GLN A 207 -1.49 38.54 24.37
C GLN A 207 -1.93 39.93 23.89
N SER A 208 -1.04 40.91 24.01
CA SER A 208 -1.33 42.30 23.67
C SER A 208 -1.31 42.54 22.15
N PRO A 209 -2.04 43.53 21.62
CA PRO A 209 -1.94 43.92 20.21
C PRO A 209 -0.51 44.28 19.78
N GLU A 210 0.27 44.88 20.67
CA GLU A 210 1.67 45.28 20.46
C GLU A 210 2.59 44.05 20.37
N GLU A 211 2.43 43.06 21.24
CA GLU A 211 3.18 41.79 21.19
C GLU A 211 2.91 41.03 19.88
N ILE A 212 1.66 41.04 19.42
CA ILE A 212 1.25 40.40 18.17
C ILE A 212 1.85 41.15 16.98
N ALA A 213 1.79 42.48 16.97
CA ALA A 213 2.40 43.30 15.92
C ALA A 213 3.92 43.12 15.84
N ALA A 214 4.61 42.99 16.98
CA ALA A 214 6.04 42.70 17.04
C ALA A 214 6.38 41.35 16.39
N ARG A 215 5.60 40.29 16.62
CA ARG A 215 5.80 38.98 15.96
C ARG A 215 5.61 39.04 14.44
N PHE A 216 4.70 39.88 13.94
CA PHE A 216 4.56 40.12 12.50
C PHE A 216 5.79 40.83 11.92
N ALA A 217 6.28 41.89 12.59
CA ALA A 217 7.48 42.62 12.17
C ALA A 217 8.76 41.75 12.23
N ASP A 218 8.86 40.85 13.21
CA ASP A 218 9.95 39.87 13.30
C ASP A 218 9.93 38.90 12.10
N LEU A 219 8.75 38.43 11.65
CA LEU A 219 8.66 37.62 10.42
C LEU A 219 8.99 38.43 9.16
N GLU A 220 8.57 39.70 9.08
CA GLU A 220 8.97 40.57 7.97
C GLU A 220 10.50 40.77 7.93
N THR A 221 11.14 40.92 9.09
CA THR A 221 12.61 41.00 9.24
C THR A 221 13.32 39.70 8.82
N LEU A 222 12.72 38.54 9.08
CA LEU A 222 13.27 37.24 8.69
C LEU A 222 13.20 36.99 7.18
N TYR A 223 12.09 37.40 6.54
CA TYR A 223 11.88 37.11 5.11
C TYR A 223 12.34 38.22 4.16
N SER A 224 12.57 39.46 4.62
CA SER A 224 13.16 40.50 3.76
C SER A 224 14.65 40.25 3.48
N GLY A 225 15.37 39.63 4.42
CA GLY A 225 16.80 39.31 4.29
C GLY A 225 17.74 40.51 4.43
N ASP A 226 17.22 41.70 4.78
CA ASP A 226 17.99 42.96 4.84
C ASP A 226 19.16 42.92 5.83
N ASP A 227 18.97 42.23 6.97
CA ASP A 227 19.98 42.06 8.02
C ASP A 227 19.98 40.62 8.54
N ARG A 228 21.06 39.90 8.21
CA ARG A 228 21.28 38.50 8.62
C ARG A 228 21.42 38.35 10.14
N SER A 229 21.94 39.37 10.83
CA SER A 229 22.09 39.36 12.29
C SER A 229 20.74 39.56 12.98
N ALA A 230 19.87 40.42 12.43
CA ALA A 230 18.49 40.56 12.87
C ALA A 230 17.66 39.30 12.58
N SER A 231 17.80 38.73 11.38
CA SER A 231 17.19 37.44 10.99
C SER A 231 17.57 36.33 11.97
N ARG A 232 18.87 36.20 12.29
CA ARG A 232 19.36 35.25 13.30
C ARG A 232 18.75 35.49 14.69
N ALA A 233 18.70 36.75 15.13
CA ALA A 233 18.11 37.10 16.42
C ALA A 233 16.60 36.77 16.52
N VAL A 234 15.86 36.83 15.40
CA VAL A 234 14.46 36.37 15.32
C VAL A 234 14.37 34.85 15.48
N LEU A 235 15.22 34.08 14.77
CA LEU A 235 15.24 32.62 14.87
C LEU A 235 15.53 32.15 16.31
N ASP A 236 16.52 32.77 16.98
CA ASP A 236 16.85 32.49 18.38
C ASP A 236 15.72 32.88 19.36
N ARG A 237 15.08 34.04 19.15
CA ARG A 237 13.98 34.54 20.00
C ARG A 237 12.80 33.56 20.07
N TYR A 238 12.44 32.95 18.94
CA TYR A 238 11.29 32.03 18.86
C TYR A 238 11.68 30.54 18.86
N ARG A 239 12.98 30.23 18.96
CA ARG A 239 13.54 28.87 18.82
C ARG A 239 13.00 28.17 17.57
N VAL A 240 13.11 28.87 16.44
CA VAL A 240 12.66 28.39 15.13
C VAL A 240 13.55 27.25 14.70
N GLY A 241 13.02 26.02 14.66
CA GLY A 241 13.74 24.85 14.14
C GLY A 241 13.61 24.70 12.62
N TRP A 242 12.55 25.26 12.03
CA TRP A 242 12.18 25.09 10.63
C TRP A 242 11.74 26.41 10.00
N ILE A 243 12.14 26.68 8.76
CA ILE A 243 11.67 27.84 7.99
C ILE A 243 11.15 27.34 6.64
N ALA A 244 9.94 27.75 6.25
CA ALA A 244 9.39 27.50 4.94
C ALA A 244 9.61 28.72 4.01
N LEU A 245 9.90 28.50 2.74
CA LEU A 245 9.93 29.56 1.72
C LEU A 245 9.30 29.04 0.42
N ALA A 246 8.01 29.31 0.23
CA ALA A 246 7.27 28.97 -0.98
C ALA A 246 6.56 30.21 -1.56
N GLY A 247 5.65 30.02 -2.52
CA GLY A 247 4.97 31.12 -3.21
C GLY A 247 4.28 32.10 -2.27
N ILE A 248 3.63 31.60 -1.21
CA ILE A 248 2.89 32.43 -0.24
C ILE A 248 3.84 33.30 0.60
N GLU A 249 4.98 32.75 1.03
CA GLU A 249 6.02 33.53 1.72
C GLU A 249 6.62 34.59 0.79
N ARG A 250 6.94 34.21 -0.45
CA ARG A 250 7.51 35.13 -1.44
C ARG A 250 6.56 36.29 -1.78
N GLU A 251 5.28 36.00 -1.99
CA GLU A 251 4.24 37.00 -2.24
C GLU A 251 4.00 37.90 -1.02
N ARG A 252 3.91 37.33 0.19
CA ARG A 252 3.60 38.08 1.42
C ARG A 252 4.70 39.05 1.84
N TYR A 253 5.96 38.69 1.62
CA TYR A 253 7.13 39.44 2.09
C TYR A 253 7.91 40.13 0.97
N GLY A 254 7.50 40.00 -0.29
CA GLY A 254 8.14 40.66 -1.43
C GLY A 254 9.50 40.08 -1.78
N VAL A 255 9.66 38.76 -1.65
CA VAL A 255 10.93 38.07 -1.87
C VAL A 255 11.15 37.84 -3.37
N ASP A 256 12.16 38.52 -3.91
CA ASP A 256 12.62 38.38 -5.30
C ASP A 256 13.24 36.99 -5.59
N SER A 257 13.91 36.83 -6.73
CA SER A 257 14.61 35.60 -7.13
C SER A 257 15.83 35.25 -6.27
N VAL A 258 16.26 36.14 -5.36
CA VAL A 258 17.35 35.91 -4.41
C VAL A 258 16.78 35.32 -3.12
N ASP A 259 17.46 34.32 -2.56
CA ASP A 259 17.07 33.69 -1.29
C ASP A 259 17.46 34.59 -0.09
N PRO A 260 16.49 35.09 0.70
CA PRO A 260 16.74 35.98 1.84
C PRO A 260 17.39 35.26 3.03
N LEU A 261 17.35 33.93 3.06
CA LEU A 261 17.92 33.09 4.11
C LEU A 261 19.34 32.62 3.77
N GLN A 262 19.82 32.91 2.55
CA GLN A 262 21.15 32.50 2.08
C GLN A 262 22.25 33.20 2.88
N GLY A 263 23.02 32.40 3.63
CA GLY A 263 24.12 32.87 4.47
C GLY A 263 23.68 33.46 5.81
N VAL A 264 22.45 33.21 6.27
CA VAL A 264 22.06 33.44 7.67
C VAL A 264 22.71 32.35 8.54
N PRO A 265 23.48 32.70 9.61
CA PRO A 265 24.21 31.71 10.39
C PRO A 265 23.33 30.62 10.99
N GLY A 266 23.75 29.36 10.82
CA GLY A 266 23.03 28.18 11.30
C GLY A 266 21.74 27.85 10.54
N VAL A 267 21.46 28.48 9.40
CA VAL A 267 20.35 28.13 8.50
C VAL A 267 20.87 27.32 7.33
N SER A 268 20.23 26.18 7.04
CA SER A 268 20.64 25.25 5.98
C SER A 268 19.42 24.75 5.21
N VAL A 269 19.52 24.59 3.89
CA VAL A 269 18.47 23.95 3.09
C VAL A 269 18.37 22.49 3.49
N PHE A 270 17.18 22.08 3.94
CA PHE A 270 16.88 20.70 4.30
C PHE A 270 16.23 19.93 3.15
N SER A 271 15.31 20.57 2.43
CA SER A 271 14.65 19.99 1.26
C SER A 271 14.14 21.09 0.34
N GLU A 272 14.32 20.95 -0.97
CA GLU A 272 13.82 21.89 -1.96
C GLU A 272 13.18 21.22 -3.18
N ASN A 273 12.18 21.89 -3.74
CA ASN A 273 11.67 21.67 -5.07
C ASN A 273 11.69 22.99 -5.85
N ASP A 274 11.31 22.94 -7.13
CA ASP A 274 11.43 24.03 -8.09
C ASP A 274 10.62 25.31 -7.73
N SER A 275 9.84 25.27 -6.64
CA SER A 275 9.01 26.37 -6.17
C SER A 275 8.88 26.50 -4.64
N SER A 276 9.59 25.68 -3.86
CA SER A 276 9.48 25.63 -2.39
C SER A 276 10.74 25.12 -1.74
N ILE A 277 11.20 25.80 -0.69
CA ILE A 277 12.39 25.44 0.08
C ILE A 277 12.00 25.29 1.56
N LEU A 278 12.45 24.23 2.20
CA LEU A 278 12.37 24.01 3.64
C LEU A 278 13.79 24.07 4.21
N TYR A 279 14.01 24.94 5.19
CA TYR A 279 15.29 25.09 5.87
C TYR A 279 15.24 24.48 7.26
N ARG A 280 16.33 23.82 7.66
CA ARG A 280 16.61 23.44 9.05
C ARG A 280 17.46 24.54 9.69
N VAL A 281 17.09 24.93 10.90
CA VAL A 281 17.86 25.85 11.73
C VAL A 281 18.60 25.06 12.81
N THR A 282 19.86 25.39 12.99
CA THR A 282 20.73 24.89 14.06
C THR A 282 21.04 26.03 15.02
N HIS A 283 20.93 25.78 16.32
CA HIS A 283 21.25 26.75 17.36
C HIS A 283 22.63 26.54 18.01
N ASP A 284 23.28 25.38 17.76
CA ASP A 284 24.42 24.91 18.54
C ASP A 284 25.73 24.70 17.74
N GLN A 285 25.93 25.38 16.59
CA GLN A 285 27.19 25.34 15.83
C GLN A 285 27.65 26.72 15.31
N PRO A 286 28.97 27.02 15.30
CA PRO A 286 29.53 28.25 14.74
C PRO A 286 29.75 28.17 13.22
N GLU A 287 30.07 29.31 12.60
CA GLU A 287 30.23 29.50 11.15
C GLU A 287 31.27 28.56 10.51
N GLY A 288 30.83 27.76 9.53
CA GLY A 288 31.66 26.90 8.69
C GLY A 288 30.83 26.31 7.54
N ASP A 289 31.35 26.40 6.31
CA ASP A 289 30.60 26.13 5.07
C ASP A 289 30.00 24.71 4.98
N ALA A 290 28.72 24.62 4.61
CA ALA A 290 28.04 23.37 4.28
C ALA A 290 27.64 23.35 2.79
N ALA A 291 28.17 22.38 2.05
CA ALA A 291 27.88 22.21 0.63
C ALA A 291 26.44 21.71 0.37
N ILE A 292 25.87 22.11 -0.77
CA ILE A 292 24.54 21.70 -1.22
C ILE A 292 24.52 20.19 -1.52
N ALA A 293 23.65 19.43 -0.84
CA ALA A 293 23.40 18.03 -1.14
C ALA A 293 22.33 17.90 -2.25
N PRO A 294 22.50 16.99 -3.24
CA PRO A 294 21.57 16.86 -4.36
C PRO A 294 20.25 16.17 -3.96
N LYS A 295 19.17 16.47 -4.70
CA LYS A 295 17.87 15.77 -4.62
C LYS A 295 18.06 14.24 -4.72
N VAL A 296 17.34 13.48 -3.90
CA VAL A 296 17.30 12.01 -3.91
C VAL A 296 15.86 11.54 -4.02
N GLU A 297 15.55 10.75 -5.05
CA GLU A 297 14.32 9.95 -5.10
C GLU A 297 14.54 8.60 -4.42
N MET A 298 13.50 8.05 -3.78
CA MET A 298 13.57 6.79 -3.06
C MET A 298 13.04 5.61 -3.89
N PRO A 299 13.68 4.43 -3.82
CA PRO A 299 13.19 3.22 -4.48
C PRO A 299 11.78 2.82 -4.03
N ALA A 300 10.98 2.31 -4.97
CA ALA A 300 9.65 1.78 -4.68
C ALA A 300 9.71 0.65 -3.65
N GLY A 301 8.77 0.67 -2.69
CA GLY A 301 8.73 -0.31 -1.60
C GLY A 301 9.84 -0.15 -0.55
N THR A 302 10.62 0.94 -0.57
CA THR A 302 11.58 1.25 0.50
C THR A 302 11.11 2.35 1.45
N SER A 303 11.48 2.23 2.71
CA SER A 303 11.42 3.28 3.74
C SER A 303 12.82 3.80 4.04
N LEU A 304 12.94 5.07 4.43
CA LEU A 304 14.19 5.64 4.89
C LEU A 304 14.33 5.32 6.38
N ILE A 305 15.35 4.55 6.76
CA ILE A 305 15.66 4.29 8.17
C ILE A 305 16.40 5.49 8.76
N GLY A 306 17.42 5.98 8.05
CA GLY A 306 18.24 7.10 8.51
C GLY A 306 19.47 7.34 7.63
N LYS A 307 20.38 8.18 8.13
CA LYS A 307 21.66 8.48 7.49
C LYS A 307 22.79 8.24 8.50
N ILE A 308 23.82 7.51 8.08
CA ILE A 308 25.01 7.28 8.92
C ILE A 308 25.84 8.58 8.92
N PRO A 309 26.05 9.26 10.06
CA PRO A 309 26.58 10.63 10.08
C PRO A 309 27.98 10.79 9.49
N GLU A 310 28.84 9.78 9.66
CA GLU A 310 30.27 9.84 9.31
C GLU A 310 30.55 9.39 7.86
N VAL A 311 29.56 8.84 7.15
CA VAL A 311 29.74 8.20 5.84
C VAL A 311 29.85 9.19 4.67
N THR A 312 29.49 10.46 4.87
CA THR A 312 29.61 11.49 3.82
C THR A 312 31.07 11.81 3.46
N GLU A 313 32.01 11.58 4.37
CA GLU A 313 33.44 11.78 4.11
C GLU A 313 34.14 10.44 3.76
N ASP A 314 33.73 9.34 4.40
CA ASP A 314 34.26 7.99 4.15
C ASP A 314 33.15 6.99 3.77
N LEU A 315 33.13 6.53 2.50
CA LEU A 315 32.09 5.60 2.04
C LEU A 315 32.09 4.28 2.82
N VAL A 316 30.90 3.73 3.08
CA VAL A 316 30.75 2.35 3.60
C VAL A 316 31.39 1.34 2.66
N ARG A 317 32.08 0.37 3.26
CA ARG A 317 32.73 -0.75 2.58
C ARG A 317 32.04 -2.09 2.83
N SER A 318 31.49 -2.28 4.03
CA SER A 318 30.81 -3.51 4.44
C SER A 318 29.91 -3.18 5.64
N ILE A 319 28.74 -3.82 5.69
CA ILE A 319 27.78 -3.70 6.79
C ILE A 319 27.34 -5.11 7.21
N ALA A 320 27.18 -5.34 8.50
CA ALA A 320 26.52 -6.51 9.05
C ALA A 320 25.41 -6.05 10.00
N VAL A 321 24.29 -6.77 10.01
CA VAL A 321 23.09 -6.44 10.80
C VAL A 321 22.65 -7.68 11.56
N ASP A 322 22.18 -7.50 12.79
CA ASP A 322 21.39 -8.49 13.54
C ASP A 322 20.24 -7.78 14.27
N ASP A 323 19.42 -8.54 14.98
CA ASP A 323 18.25 -8.02 15.72
C ASP A 323 18.63 -7.03 16.84
N LEU A 324 19.93 -6.78 17.09
CA LEU A 324 20.48 -5.86 18.09
C LEU A 324 21.13 -4.61 17.46
N GLY A 325 21.08 -4.43 16.14
CA GLY A 325 21.62 -3.26 15.43
C GLY A 325 22.63 -3.63 14.33
N ALA A 326 23.53 -2.70 14.00
CA ALA A 326 24.47 -2.86 12.89
C ALA A 326 25.94 -2.58 13.24
N SER A 327 26.83 -3.21 12.48
CA SER A 327 28.28 -2.96 12.46
C SER A 327 28.65 -2.51 11.06
N VAL A 328 29.24 -1.32 10.94
CA VAL A 328 29.55 -0.68 9.66
C VAL A 328 31.04 -0.46 9.56
N ILE A 329 31.65 -0.91 8.46
CA ILE A 329 33.06 -0.67 8.14
C ILE A 329 33.14 0.44 7.09
N LEU A 330 33.95 1.45 7.36
CA LEU A 330 34.25 2.53 6.42
C LEU A 330 35.45 2.18 5.51
N ARG A 331 35.70 3.01 4.48
CA ARG A 331 36.76 2.75 3.49
C ARG A 331 38.18 2.75 4.07
N ASP A 332 38.45 3.60 5.04
CA ASP A 332 39.70 3.67 5.80
C ASP A 332 39.96 2.36 6.60
N GLY A 333 38.90 1.66 6.97
CA GLY A 333 38.91 0.43 7.77
C GLY A 333 38.58 0.64 9.24
N SER A 334 38.04 1.80 9.61
CA SER A 334 37.37 2.02 10.90
C SER A 334 36.05 1.25 11.01
N LEU A 335 35.56 1.08 12.23
CA LEU A 335 34.37 0.31 12.57
C LEU A 335 33.44 1.15 13.44
N ILE A 336 32.19 1.29 13.00
CA ILE A 336 31.10 2.00 13.68
C ILE A 336 30.04 0.97 14.11
N GLU A 337 29.46 1.15 15.30
CA GLU A 337 28.28 0.41 15.74
C GLU A 337 27.05 1.31 15.71
N LEU A 338 25.92 0.75 15.25
CA LEU A 338 24.62 1.38 15.27
C LEU A 338 23.66 0.54 16.11
N ASP A 339 22.75 1.20 16.83
CA ASP A 339 21.65 0.55 17.52
C ASP A 339 20.52 0.11 16.56
N SER A 340 19.43 -0.43 17.11
CA SER A 340 18.25 -0.87 16.34
C SER A 340 17.46 0.28 15.70
N GLU A 341 17.71 1.54 16.08
CA GLU A 341 17.12 2.74 15.50
C GLU A 341 18.10 3.45 14.54
N ALA A 342 19.22 2.79 14.19
CA ALA A 342 20.31 3.30 13.38
C ALA A 342 21.04 4.54 13.95
N ASN A 343 20.93 4.81 15.26
CA ASN A 343 21.75 5.82 15.93
C ASN A 343 23.13 5.24 16.28
N LEU A 344 24.12 6.13 16.44
CA LEU A 344 25.46 5.76 16.89
C LEU A 344 25.44 5.14 18.31
N ALA A 345 25.68 3.84 18.38
CA ALA A 345 25.99 3.15 19.64
C ALA A 345 27.48 3.38 19.96
N GLY A 346 27.79 3.65 21.23
CA GLY A 346 29.13 4.11 21.65
C GLY A 346 30.31 3.26 21.15
N GLY A 347 31.40 3.94 20.80
CA GLY A 347 32.50 3.40 20.00
C GLY A 347 33.14 2.10 20.51
N LEU A 348 33.06 1.07 19.67
CA LEU A 348 33.77 -0.19 19.85
C LEU A 348 35.24 0.02 19.40
N LEU A 349 36.20 -0.24 20.29
CA LEU A 349 37.63 -0.09 19.96
C LEU A 349 37.98 -0.94 18.73
N SER A 350 38.78 -0.46 17.79
CA SER A 350 39.22 -1.30 16.66
C SER A 350 40.26 -2.36 17.09
N PRO A 351 40.29 -3.57 16.49
CA PRO A 351 41.21 -4.66 16.88
C PRO A 351 42.70 -4.43 16.51
N GLY A 352 43.13 -3.18 16.32
CA GLY A 352 44.50 -2.83 15.95
C GLY A 352 44.91 -3.24 14.53
N CYS A 353 43.94 -3.48 13.64
CA CYS A 353 44.17 -3.87 12.25
C CYS A 353 43.31 -3.02 11.28
N SER A 354 43.68 -2.95 10.00
CA SER A 354 42.77 -2.45 8.96
C SER A 354 41.71 -3.51 8.68
N VAL A 355 40.49 -3.24 9.13
CA VAL A 355 39.33 -4.12 8.97
C VAL A 355 38.94 -4.23 7.49
N SER A 356 38.50 -5.41 7.07
CA SER A 356 38.05 -5.69 5.70
C SER A 356 36.61 -6.18 5.59
N SER A 357 36.11 -6.88 6.60
CA SER A 357 34.74 -7.39 6.69
C SER A 357 34.39 -7.65 8.15
N VAL A 358 33.12 -7.47 8.50
CA VAL A 358 32.56 -7.69 9.83
C VAL A 358 31.36 -8.63 9.72
N ALA A 359 31.15 -9.45 10.74
CA ALA A 359 29.94 -10.24 10.90
C ALA A 359 29.45 -10.17 12.35
N ARG A 360 28.13 -10.17 12.52
CA ARG A 360 27.45 -10.07 13.81
C ARG A 360 26.78 -11.39 14.16
N ARG A 361 26.75 -11.72 15.46
CA ARG A 361 25.96 -12.84 15.98
C ARG A 361 25.60 -12.60 17.45
N GLY A 362 24.54 -11.83 17.69
CA GLY A 362 24.13 -11.47 19.04
C GLY A 362 25.14 -10.50 19.65
N GLU A 363 25.80 -10.90 20.73
CA GLU A 363 26.87 -10.10 21.35
C GLU A 363 28.26 -10.30 20.70
N GLU A 364 28.40 -11.28 19.80
CA GLU A 364 29.66 -11.53 19.11
C GLU A 364 29.84 -10.60 17.88
N ARG A 365 30.98 -9.92 17.81
CA ARG A 365 31.47 -9.27 16.58
C ARG A 365 32.70 -10.00 16.06
N TRP A 366 32.60 -10.49 14.84
CA TRP A 366 33.67 -11.16 14.11
C TRP A 366 34.26 -10.21 13.08
N VAL A 367 35.58 -10.07 13.06
CA VAL A 367 36.29 -9.18 12.13
C VAL A 367 37.36 -9.95 11.36
N ALA A 368 37.36 -9.77 10.04
CA ALA A 368 38.50 -10.06 9.18
C ALA A 368 39.30 -8.79 8.90
N CYS A 369 40.62 -8.91 8.94
CA CYS A 369 41.56 -7.84 8.63
C CYS A 369 42.21 -8.06 7.27
N ARG A 370 42.63 -6.98 6.59
CA ARG A 370 43.34 -7.06 5.28
C ARG A 370 44.63 -7.91 5.29
N ASN A 371 45.22 -8.14 6.46
CA ASN A 371 46.41 -9.00 6.63
C ASN A 371 46.08 -10.49 6.84
N GLY A 372 44.80 -10.89 6.73
CA GLY A 372 44.29 -12.23 6.96
C GLY A 372 44.09 -12.60 8.44
N SER A 373 44.40 -11.70 9.39
CA SER A 373 44.11 -11.97 10.82
C SER A 373 42.62 -11.84 11.11
N LEU A 374 42.16 -12.66 12.04
CA LEU A 374 40.75 -12.79 12.40
C LEU A 374 40.60 -12.49 13.89
N TRP A 375 39.54 -11.76 14.25
CA TRP A 375 39.32 -11.30 15.62
C TRP A 375 37.86 -11.48 16.04
N LEU A 376 37.66 -11.71 17.34
CA LEU A 376 36.37 -11.86 17.98
C LEU A 376 36.26 -10.88 19.16
N PHE A 377 35.16 -10.13 19.22
CA PHE A 377 34.76 -9.34 20.38
C PHE A 377 33.50 -9.95 21.02
N THR A 378 33.43 -9.97 22.34
CA THR A 378 32.32 -10.52 23.14
C THR A 378 31.94 -9.56 24.28
N GLY A 379 31.68 -8.30 23.97
CA GLY A 379 31.29 -7.26 24.95
C GLY A 379 32.45 -6.60 25.72
N GLU A 380 33.52 -7.33 26.06
CA GLU A 380 34.60 -6.81 26.91
C GLU A 380 35.87 -6.40 26.14
N GLN A 381 36.48 -7.32 25.38
CA GLN A 381 37.77 -7.12 24.70
C GLN A 381 37.89 -7.96 23.43
N TRP A 382 38.74 -7.53 22.50
CA TRP A 382 39.10 -8.30 21.30
C TRP A 382 40.03 -9.47 21.63
N ARG A 383 39.71 -10.63 21.06
CA ARG A 383 40.49 -11.86 21.16
C ARG A 383 40.91 -12.29 19.75
N ASN A 384 42.18 -12.67 19.59
CA ASN A 384 42.66 -13.18 18.31
C ASN A 384 42.03 -14.55 18.01
N ALA A 385 41.40 -14.68 16.85
CA ALA A 385 40.71 -15.88 16.38
C ALA A 385 41.53 -16.71 15.38
N GLY A 386 42.82 -16.38 15.21
CA GLY A 386 43.74 -17.00 14.26
C GLY A 386 43.95 -16.17 13.00
N ARG A 387 44.37 -16.85 11.93
CA ARG A 387 44.68 -16.26 10.63
C ARG A 387 44.29 -17.23 9.53
N VAL A 388 43.68 -16.72 8.47
CA VAL A 388 43.54 -17.43 7.18
C VAL A 388 44.35 -16.62 6.15
N ARG A 389 44.98 -17.31 5.21
CA ARG A 389 45.80 -16.66 4.19
C ARG A 389 44.91 -16.02 3.13
N ASP A 390 45.27 -14.82 2.70
CA ASP A 390 44.64 -14.07 1.61
C ASP A 390 43.10 -13.96 1.74
N SER A 391 42.60 -14.02 2.98
CA SER A 391 41.20 -13.85 3.36
C SER A 391 40.86 -12.41 3.74
N GLY A 392 39.73 -11.91 3.23
CA GLY A 392 39.23 -10.56 3.50
C GLY A 392 37.76 -10.49 3.92
N LEU A 393 37.02 -11.59 3.81
CA LEU A 393 35.58 -11.66 4.08
C LEU A 393 35.31 -12.54 5.30
N VAL A 394 34.37 -12.15 6.16
CA VAL A 394 33.86 -12.98 7.26
C VAL A 394 32.33 -12.92 7.30
N THR A 395 31.69 -14.05 7.61
CA THR A 395 30.26 -14.12 7.86
C THR A 395 29.97 -15.14 8.96
N ALA A 396 28.89 -14.95 9.72
CA ALA A 396 28.60 -15.73 10.92
C ALA A 396 27.15 -16.24 10.90
N GLY A 397 27.00 -17.56 10.90
CA GLY A 397 25.74 -18.25 11.18
C GLY A 397 25.89 -19.09 12.44
N GLN A 398 25.48 -20.36 12.40
CA GLN A 398 25.86 -21.33 13.43
C GLN A 398 27.38 -21.54 13.48
N THR A 399 28.02 -21.52 12.31
CA THR A 399 29.49 -21.54 12.14
C THR A 399 29.97 -20.22 11.56
N VAL A 400 31.24 -19.89 11.83
CA VAL A 400 31.92 -18.73 11.24
C VAL A 400 32.61 -19.17 9.96
N TRP A 401 32.38 -18.43 8.89
CA TRP A 401 32.94 -18.66 7.56
C TRP A 401 33.82 -17.49 7.16
N VAL A 402 34.90 -17.78 6.43
CA VAL A 402 35.90 -16.80 6.00
C VAL A 402 36.21 -17.01 4.52
N GLY A 403 36.03 -15.97 3.71
CA GLY A 403 36.29 -15.98 2.27
C GLY A 403 37.58 -15.23 1.90
N GLY A 404 38.29 -15.72 0.89
CA GLY A 404 39.53 -15.13 0.41
C GLY A 404 39.87 -15.49 -1.03
N GLY A 405 41.05 -15.05 -1.48
CA GLY A 405 41.60 -15.44 -2.78
C GLY A 405 41.95 -16.93 -2.85
N ASP A 406 42.32 -17.53 -1.72
CA ASP A 406 42.73 -18.94 -1.62
C ASP A 406 41.55 -19.92 -1.50
N GLY A 407 40.34 -19.48 -1.14
CA GLY A 407 39.20 -20.36 -0.90
C GLY A 407 38.15 -19.85 0.09
N LEU A 408 37.13 -20.68 0.32
CA LEU A 408 36.16 -20.55 1.41
C LEU A 408 36.58 -21.46 2.57
N TRP A 409 36.61 -20.91 3.79
CA TRP A 409 37.07 -21.57 5.01
C TRP A 409 35.97 -21.55 6.08
N ARG A 410 35.92 -22.59 6.92
CA ARG A 410 35.01 -22.70 8.06
C ARG A 410 35.75 -22.92 9.37
N ARG A 411 35.17 -22.43 10.47
CA ARG A 411 35.69 -22.69 11.82
C ARG A 411 35.10 -23.95 12.44
N GLU A 412 35.94 -24.92 12.73
CA GLU A 412 35.59 -26.19 13.39
C GLU A 412 36.59 -26.49 14.53
N ASP A 413 36.09 -26.88 15.71
CA ASP A 413 36.90 -27.21 16.89
C ASP A 413 37.95 -26.14 17.24
N GLY A 414 37.60 -24.87 17.03
CA GLY A 414 38.47 -23.72 17.23
C GLY A 414 39.51 -23.46 16.11
N ARG A 415 39.64 -24.35 15.14
CA ARG A 415 40.58 -24.29 14.00
C ARG A 415 39.88 -23.90 12.69
N TRP A 416 40.65 -23.45 11.70
CA TRP A 416 40.16 -23.16 10.35
C TRP A 416 40.40 -24.37 9.44
N ARG A 417 39.39 -24.76 8.66
CA ARG A 417 39.48 -25.80 7.62
C ARG A 417 38.90 -25.25 6.31
N GLN A 418 39.54 -25.60 5.20
CA GLN A 418 39.09 -25.23 3.86
C GLN A 418 37.84 -26.03 3.47
N PHE A 419 36.95 -25.41 2.70
CA PHE A 419 35.65 -25.97 2.30
C PHE A 419 35.42 -25.89 0.79
N ASP A 420 35.85 -24.80 0.15
CA ASP A 420 35.91 -24.71 -1.31
C ASP A 420 37.21 -23.99 -1.73
N ASP A 421 37.65 -24.27 -2.95
CA ASP A 421 38.90 -23.78 -3.53
C ASP A 421 38.63 -22.68 -4.55
N GLY A 422 39.50 -21.67 -4.59
CA GLY A 422 39.43 -20.56 -5.53
C GLY A 422 38.83 -19.26 -4.95
N PRO A 423 38.83 -18.17 -5.74
CA PRO A 423 38.60 -16.83 -5.22
C PRO A 423 37.14 -16.61 -4.80
N ILE A 424 36.94 -16.08 -3.59
CA ILE A 424 35.64 -15.71 -3.04
C ILE A 424 35.49 -14.19 -3.08
N ALA A 425 34.60 -13.70 -3.94
CA ALA A 425 34.24 -12.29 -4.09
C ALA A 425 33.17 -11.84 -3.08
N ALA A 426 32.22 -12.72 -2.73
CA ALA A 426 31.16 -12.46 -1.76
C ALA A 426 30.81 -13.73 -0.97
N VAL A 427 30.37 -13.57 0.29
CA VAL A 427 29.98 -14.69 1.17
C VAL A 427 28.90 -14.24 2.17
N ALA A 428 27.91 -15.09 2.44
CA ALA A 428 26.85 -14.85 3.42
C ALA A 428 26.36 -16.14 4.08
N ALA A 429 26.35 -16.19 5.41
CA ALA A 429 25.83 -17.33 6.18
C ALA A 429 24.46 -17.03 6.79
N ASN A 430 23.61 -18.06 6.86
CA ASN A 430 22.37 -18.05 7.64
C ASN A 430 22.13 -19.45 8.22
N GLY A 431 22.04 -19.56 9.54
CA GLY A 431 21.98 -20.84 10.23
C GLY A 431 23.18 -21.74 9.85
N PRO A 432 22.95 -22.99 9.39
CA PRO A 432 24.01 -23.88 8.90
C PRO A 432 24.40 -23.63 7.43
N ALA A 433 23.63 -22.83 6.68
CA ALA A 433 23.85 -22.60 5.27
C ALA A 433 24.85 -21.46 5.04
N VAL A 434 25.66 -21.60 3.99
CA VAL A 434 26.54 -20.55 3.47
C VAL A 434 26.31 -20.39 1.97
N ALA A 435 26.19 -19.15 1.53
CA ALA A 435 26.25 -18.75 0.13
C ALA A 435 27.61 -18.12 -0.14
N TRP A 436 28.19 -18.35 -1.32
CA TRP A 436 29.40 -17.67 -1.78
C TRP A 436 29.36 -17.43 -3.28
N SER A 437 30.18 -16.49 -3.75
CA SER A 437 30.32 -16.17 -5.16
C SER A 437 31.77 -15.89 -5.49
N ASP A 438 32.20 -16.25 -6.70
CA ASP A 438 33.48 -15.91 -7.32
C ASP A 438 33.40 -14.59 -8.12
N GLY A 439 32.24 -13.93 -8.09
CA GLY A 439 31.90 -12.78 -8.92
C GLY A 439 31.27 -13.13 -10.27
N SER A 440 31.08 -14.42 -10.59
CA SER A 440 30.44 -14.89 -11.84
C SER A 440 29.26 -15.84 -11.61
N ARG A 441 29.30 -16.62 -10.53
CA ARG A 441 28.27 -17.59 -10.13
C ARG A 441 28.05 -17.48 -8.63
N VAL A 442 26.86 -17.85 -8.19
CA VAL A 442 26.54 -17.96 -6.76
C VAL A 442 26.32 -19.42 -6.43
N TRP A 443 27.04 -19.91 -5.43
CA TRP A 443 26.87 -21.22 -4.84
C TRP A 443 26.16 -21.10 -3.50
N VAL A 444 25.43 -22.16 -3.13
CA VAL A 444 24.96 -22.39 -1.76
C VAL A 444 25.37 -23.78 -1.32
N GLY A 445 25.75 -23.90 -0.06
CA GLY A 445 26.19 -25.14 0.54
C GLY A 445 25.87 -25.21 2.04
N SER A 446 25.88 -26.44 2.54
CA SER A 446 25.75 -26.78 3.95
C SER A 446 26.38 -28.16 4.16
N GLY A 447 27.03 -28.40 5.29
CA GLY A 447 27.52 -29.72 5.71
C GLY A 447 28.59 -30.42 4.84
N GLY A 448 28.94 -29.89 3.66
CA GLY A 448 29.91 -30.49 2.73
C GLY A 448 29.47 -30.53 1.26
N SER A 449 28.21 -30.21 0.96
CA SER A 449 27.70 -30.14 -0.42
C SER A 449 27.69 -28.70 -0.93
N ARG A 450 27.86 -28.53 -2.26
CA ARG A 450 27.69 -27.26 -2.98
C ARG A 450 26.74 -27.43 -4.16
N ARG A 451 25.86 -26.44 -4.40
CA ARG A 451 25.04 -26.30 -5.62
C ARG A 451 25.20 -24.90 -6.20
N VAL A 452 25.10 -24.76 -7.53
CA VAL A 452 24.96 -23.44 -8.18
C VAL A 452 23.51 -22.97 -8.06
N LEU A 453 23.29 -21.68 -7.86
CA LEU A 453 21.96 -21.05 -7.90
C LEU A 453 21.79 -20.19 -9.16
N GLY A 454 20.83 -20.56 -10.01
CA GLY A 454 20.45 -19.82 -11.21
C GLY A 454 21.53 -19.76 -12.29
N HIS A 455 21.38 -18.81 -13.20
CA HIS A 455 22.36 -18.50 -14.24
C HIS A 455 23.56 -17.72 -13.65
N SER A 456 24.58 -17.46 -14.47
CA SER A 456 25.70 -16.60 -14.07
C SER A 456 25.23 -15.18 -13.75
N LEU A 457 25.56 -14.68 -12.56
CA LEU A 457 25.50 -13.26 -12.22
C LEU A 457 26.89 -12.67 -12.33
N ALA A 458 27.09 -11.74 -13.27
CA ALA A 458 28.37 -11.09 -13.48
C ALA A 458 28.56 -9.93 -12.49
N GLY A 459 29.72 -9.90 -11.82
CA GLY A 459 30.10 -8.79 -10.94
C GLY A 459 29.48 -8.80 -9.55
N VAL A 460 29.04 -9.95 -9.02
CA VAL A 460 28.53 -10.06 -7.64
C VAL A 460 29.60 -9.62 -6.64
N LYS A 461 29.25 -8.62 -5.80
CA LYS A 461 30.13 -7.97 -4.81
C LYS A 461 29.72 -8.23 -3.37
N ALA A 462 28.42 -8.42 -3.13
CA ALA A 462 27.91 -8.76 -1.81
C ALA A 462 26.75 -9.77 -1.93
N LEU A 463 26.63 -10.59 -0.88
CA LEU A 463 25.52 -11.49 -0.66
C LEU A 463 24.97 -11.19 0.73
N THR A 464 23.66 -11.34 0.93
CA THR A 464 23.06 -11.40 2.27
C THR A 464 21.82 -12.27 2.24
N TRP A 465 21.38 -12.73 3.40
CA TRP A 465 20.08 -13.36 3.55
C TRP A 465 19.08 -12.35 4.12
N ARG A 466 17.82 -12.37 3.65
CA ARG A 466 16.68 -11.84 4.41
C ARG A 466 15.75 -13.01 4.67
N GLY A 467 15.68 -13.48 5.92
CA GLY A 467 15.00 -14.73 6.24
C GLY A 467 15.53 -15.88 5.35
N PRO A 468 14.67 -16.63 4.64
CA PRO A 468 15.09 -17.73 3.75
C PRO A 468 15.59 -17.27 2.36
N ASP A 469 15.38 -16.00 1.99
CA ASP A 469 15.74 -15.49 0.67
C ASP A 469 17.23 -15.12 0.62
N LEU A 470 17.94 -15.60 -0.40
CA LEU A 470 19.28 -15.10 -0.71
C LEU A 470 19.17 -13.87 -1.61
N TRP A 471 19.96 -12.85 -1.29
CA TRP A 471 20.06 -11.60 -2.03
C TRP A 471 21.49 -11.38 -2.49
N ALA A 472 21.65 -10.84 -3.69
CA ALA A 472 22.93 -10.52 -4.30
C ALA A 472 22.95 -9.07 -4.78
N LEU A 473 24.06 -8.37 -4.49
CA LEU A 473 24.37 -7.06 -5.05
C LEU A 473 25.53 -7.21 -6.03
N ASP A 474 25.38 -6.72 -7.26
CA ASP A 474 26.44 -6.65 -8.26
C ASP A 474 26.80 -5.19 -8.64
N SER A 475 27.26 -4.94 -9.86
CA SER A 475 27.48 -3.58 -10.41
C SER A 475 26.25 -2.89 -10.97
N GLU A 476 25.18 -3.63 -11.25
CA GLU A 476 24.00 -3.17 -11.97
C GLU A 476 22.74 -3.10 -11.11
N GLY A 477 22.70 -3.81 -9.97
CA GLY A 477 21.59 -3.68 -9.03
C GLY A 477 21.53 -4.74 -7.94
N LEU A 478 20.37 -4.78 -7.28
CA LEU A 478 20.03 -5.74 -6.24
C LEU A 478 19.16 -6.86 -6.82
N TYR A 479 19.49 -8.11 -6.51
CA TYR A 479 18.76 -9.28 -6.96
C TYR A 479 18.33 -10.15 -5.78
N ARG A 480 17.15 -10.75 -5.90
CA ARG A 480 16.63 -11.80 -5.03
C ARG A 480 16.74 -13.14 -5.77
N SER A 481 17.22 -14.18 -5.11
CA SER A 481 17.02 -15.55 -5.57
C SER A 481 15.52 -15.88 -5.46
N GLY A 482 14.84 -16.20 -6.55
CA GLY A 482 13.41 -16.50 -6.52
C GLY A 482 13.08 -17.85 -5.88
N GLY A 483 13.23 -17.96 -4.55
CA GLY A 483 12.89 -19.14 -3.76
C GLY A 483 13.62 -20.44 -4.14
N ALA A 484 14.76 -20.33 -4.85
CA ALA A 484 15.48 -21.45 -5.47
C ALA A 484 14.72 -22.23 -6.58
N VAL A 485 13.68 -21.64 -7.19
CA VAL A 485 12.91 -22.22 -8.32
C VAL A 485 12.82 -21.25 -9.53
N LEU A 486 12.97 -19.95 -9.31
CA LEU A 486 13.05 -18.91 -10.35
C LEU A 486 14.48 -18.33 -10.45
N PRO A 487 14.85 -17.64 -11.56
CA PRO A 487 16.17 -17.02 -11.72
C PRO A 487 16.44 -15.96 -10.64
N TRP A 488 17.66 -15.42 -10.67
CA TRP A 488 17.95 -14.13 -10.04
C TRP A 488 17.04 -13.05 -10.64
N ARG A 489 16.11 -12.54 -9.83
CA ARG A 489 15.22 -11.43 -10.19
C ARG A 489 15.83 -10.14 -9.67
N ARG A 490 16.07 -9.14 -10.53
CA ARG A 490 16.38 -7.78 -10.06
C ARG A 490 15.17 -7.27 -9.28
N ALA A 491 15.43 -6.69 -8.12
CA ALA A 491 14.43 -6.37 -7.09
C ALA A 491 14.41 -4.89 -6.70
N VAL A 492 15.44 -4.14 -7.08
CA VAL A 492 15.50 -2.67 -7.01
C VAL A 492 16.22 -2.18 -8.26
N ASP A 493 15.51 -1.41 -9.10
CA ASP A 493 16.00 -0.97 -10.41
C ASP A 493 16.72 0.39 -10.38
N ASP A 494 16.38 1.27 -9.42
CA ASP A 494 17.13 2.49 -9.15
C ASP A 494 17.12 2.81 -7.65
N ALA A 495 18.31 2.81 -7.04
CA ALA A 495 18.58 3.33 -5.70
C ALA A 495 19.78 4.29 -5.70
N GLY A 496 20.21 4.76 -6.87
CA GLY A 496 21.58 5.22 -7.06
C GLY A 496 22.62 4.15 -6.70
N PRO A 497 23.89 4.54 -6.47
CA PRO A 497 24.95 3.57 -6.21
C PRO A 497 24.80 2.99 -4.80
N LEU A 498 24.66 1.65 -4.70
CA LEU A 498 24.65 0.94 -3.43
C LEU A 498 26.09 0.61 -3.00
N ALA A 499 26.44 1.01 -1.78
CA ALA A 499 27.70 0.71 -1.12
C ALA A 499 27.69 -0.67 -0.44
N GLY A 500 26.51 -1.17 -0.06
CA GLY A 500 26.36 -2.50 0.54
C GLY A 500 24.92 -2.90 0.79
N ILE A 501 24.74 -4.17 1.11
CA ILE A 501 23.47 -4.75 1.58
C ILE A 501 23.73 -5.56 2.85
N ALA A 502 22.75 -5.57 3.74
CA ALA A 502 22.66 -6.50 4.85
C ALA A 502 21.20 -6.90 5.06
N GLY A 503 20.96 -8.04 5.68
CA GLY A 503 19.63 -8.49 6.03
C GLY A 503 19.68 -9.33 7.29
N ASN A 504 18.56 -9.32 8.02
CA ASN A 504 18.37 -10.13 9.21
C ASN A 504 17.26 -11.17 8.91
N LYS A 505 16.54 -11.61 9.94
CA LYS A 505 15.43 -12.56 9.78
C LYS A 505 14.21 -11.99 9.05
N HIS A 506 13.98 -10.68 9.11
CA HIS A 506 12.75 -9.99 8.71
C HIS A 506 12.97 -8.90 7.65
N ASP A 507 14.12 -8.23 7.70
CA ASP A 507 14.36 -6.95 7.04
C ASP A 507 15.56 -7.04 6.10
N LEU A 508 15.56 -6.22 5.05
CA LEU A 508 16.69 -6.07 4.13
C LEU A 508 17.06 -4.59 4.07
N TRP A 509 18.28 -4.27 4.48
CA TRP A 509 18.80 -2.91 4.56
C TRP A 509 19.78 -2.66 3.41
N LEU A 510 19.58 -1.54 2.72
CA LEU A 510 20.37 -1.10 1.58
C LEU A 510 21.13 0.16 1.98
N VAL A 511 22.44 0.16 1.81
CA VAL A 511 23.29 1.33 2.11
C VAL A 511 23.69 2.00 0.81
N ARG A 512 23.32 3.26 0.62
CA ARG A 512 23.69 4.08 -0.54
C ARG A 512 25.07 4.72 -0.33
N THR A 513 25.77 5.06 -1.42
CA THR A 513 27.13 5.65 -1.34
C THR A 513 27.20 7.03 -0.71
N ASP A 514 26.06 7.69 -0.50
CA ASP A 514 25.93 8.97 0.22
C ASP A 514 25.55 8.79 1.72
N GLY A 515 25.52 7.55 2.21
CA GLY A 515 25.34 7.20 3.62
C GLY A 515 23.90 7.02 4.09
N PHE A 516 22.91 7.11 3.19
CA PHE A 516 21.52 6.78 3.54
C PHE A 516 21.30 5.27 3.62
N VAL A 517 20.51 4.85 4.62
CA VAL A 517 20.11 3.47 4.88
C VAL A 517 18.61 3.32 4.60
N LEU A 518 18.26 2.41 3.70
CA LEU A 518 16.89 2.14 3.27
C LEU A 518 16.47 0.72 3.69
N GLU A 519 15.20 0.53 4.02
CA GLU A 519 14.60 -0.79 4.32
C GLU A 519 13.61 -1.21 3.22
N LEU A 520 13.80 -2.40 2.65
CA LEU A 520 12.96 -2.92 1.56
C LEU A 520 11.78 -3.78 2.07
N HIS A 521 10.55 -3.33 1.83
CA HIS A 521 9.30 -4.01 2.19
C HIS A 521 8.79 -4.98 1.10
N THR A 522 8.03 -6.02 1.47
CA THR A 522 7.33 -6.94 0.54
C THR A 522 5.80 -6.83 0.62
N PRO A 523 5.10 -6.56 -0.50
CA PRO A 523 3.64 -6.65 -0.58
C PRO A 523 3.09 -8.07 -0.37
N ARG A 524 1.77 -8.20 -0.08
CA ARG A 524 1.15 -9.44 0.42
C ARG A 524 0.04 -9.99 -0.50
N CYS A 525 0.11 -11.27 -0.83
CA CYS A 525 -1.02 -12.09 -1.30
C CYS A 525 -1.64 -12.91 -0.16
N ARG A 526 -2.92 -13.29 -0.26
CA ARG A 526 -3.63 -14.14 0.74
C ARG A 526 -4.91 -14.77 0.17
N SER A 527 -5.14 -16.06 0.38
CA SER A 527 -6.33 -16.53 1.14
C SER A 527 -6.31 -18.06 1.27
N PRO A 528 -5.66 -18.61 2.31
CA PRO A 528 -5.34 -20.03 2.44
C PRO A 528 -5.91 -20.63 3.74
N TRP A 529 -7.24 -20.59 3.92
CA TRP A 529 -7.96 -21.37 4.95
C TRP A 529 -7.66 -20.92 6.42
N ASN A 530 -8.35 -19.94 6.99
CA ASN A 530 -9.59 -19.26 6.57
C ASN A 530 -9.54 -17.75 6.81
N ALA A 531 -10.40 -17.02 6.10
CA ALA A 531 -10.80 -15.66 6.43
C ALA A 531 -12.29 -15.65 6.81
N GLU A 532 -12.59 -15.43 8.09
CA GLU A 532 -13.86 -14.80 8.47
C GLU A 532 -13.70 -13.30 8.17
N GLY A 533 -14.32 -12.84 7.09
CA GLY A 533 -14.13 -11.49 6.59
C GLY A 533 -14.84 -11.24 5.27
N THR A 534 -14.84 -9.99 4.86
CA THR A 534 -15.34 -9.51 3.57
C THR A 534 -14.32 -9.77 2.45
N PRO A 535 -14.67 -9.65 1.15
CA PRO A 535 -13.72 -9.87 0.05
C PRO A 535 -12.41 -9.09 0.18
N THR A 536 -12.44 -7.89 0.76
CA THR A 536 -11.26 -7.05 1.04
C THR A 536 -10.30 -7.64 2.07
N ASP A 537 -10.78 -8.46 2.99
CA ASP A 537 -9.96 -9.09 4.05
C ASP A 537 -9.26 -10.36 3.55
N SER A 538 -9.82 -10.97 2.49
CA SER A 538 -9.31 -12.21 1.90
C SER A 538 -7.92 -12.02 1.31
N GLY A 539 -7.71 -10.99 0.46
CA GLY A 539 -6.46 -10.64 -0.22
C GLY A 539 -6.22 -11.32 -1.58
N LEU A 540 -7.15 -12.16 -2.04
CA LEU A 540 -7.33 -12.66 -3.40
C LEU A 540 -8.63 -12.05 -3.94
N ASN A 541 -8.90 -12.15 -5.24
CA ASN A 541 -10.13 -11.65 -5.82
C ASN A 541 -10.62 -12.55 -6.96
N GLU A 542 -11.65 -13.36 -6.67
CA GLU A 542 -12.15 -14.42 -7.55
C GLU A 542 -11.00 -15.28 -8.13
N PRO A 543 -10.19 -15.96 -7.32
CA PRO A 543 -9.17 -16.87 -7.86
C PRO A 543 -9.86 -17.94 -8.75
N ARG A 544 -9.34 -18.18 -9.96
CA ARG A 544 -9.96 -19.13 -10.91
C ARG A 544 -9.06 -20.24 -11.42
N GLY A 545 -7.75 -20.01 -11.50
CA GLY A 545 -6.80 -21.00 -12.01
C GLY A 545 -5.89 -21.48 -10.90
N LEU A 546 -5.57 -22.77 -10.89
CA LEU A 546 -4.71 -23.41 -9.89
C LEU A 546 -3.75 -24.38 -10.57
N ALA A 547 -2.45 -24.24 -10.32
CA ALA A 547 -1.45 -25.21 -10.73
C ALA A 547 -0.52 -25.53 -9.56
N ALA A 548 -0.47 -26.81 -9.17
CA ALA A 548 0.41 -27.31 -8.12
C ALA A 548 1.70 -27.87 -8.73
N SER A 549 2.84 -27.55 -8.13
CA SER A 549 4.11 -28.20 -8.44
C SER A 549 4.25 -29.49 -7.63
N PRO A 550 4.80 -30.57 -8.23
CA PRO A 550 5.26 -31.75 -7.50
C PRO A 550 6.22 -31.41 -6.35
N SER A 551 6.90 -30.25 -6.42
CA SER A 551 7.85 -29.77 -5.40
C SER A 551 7.23 -29.02 -4.22
N GLY A 552 5.89 -29.00 -4.06
CA GLY A 552 5.24 -28.55 -2.83
C GLY A 552 4.96 -27.05 -2.73
N TRP A 553 4.80 -26.38 -3.87
CA TRP A 553 4.23 -25.03 -3.98
C TRP A 553 3.13 -25.04 -5.04
N PHE A 554 2.24 -24.05 -5.02
CA PHE A 554 1.24 -23.86 -6.05
C PHE A 554 1.17 -22.39 -6.46
N VAL A 555 0.71 -22.15 -7.69
CA VAL A 555 0.40 -20.82 -8.21
C VAL A 555 -1.10 -20.70 -8.45
N VAL A 556 -1.61 -19.50 -8.20
CA VAL A 556 -3.01 -19.13 -8.29
C VAL A 556 -3.14 -18.02 -9.33
N ALA A 557 -4.05 -18.18 -10.28
CA ALA A 557 -4.51 -17.07 -11.09
C ALA A 557 -5.49 -16.23 -10.24
N ASP A 558 -5.00 -15.12 -9.70
CA ASP A 558 -5.73 -14.17 -8.86
C ASP A 558 -6.51 -13.21 -9.77
N THR A 559 -7.56 -13.75 -10.37
CA THR A 559 -8.15 -13.30 -11.64
C THR A 559 -8.56 -11.83 -11.64
N PHE A 560 -9.36 -11.36 -10.68
CA PHE A 560 -9.79 -9.96 -10.62
C PHE A 560 -8.78 -9.03 -9.92
N ASN A 561 -7.66 -9.54 -9.42
CA ASN A 561 -6.46 -8.73 -9.15
C ASN A 561 -5.48 -8.75 -10.34
N HIS A 562 -5.82 -9.45 -11.42
CA HIS A 562 -5.12 -9.48 -12.70
C HIS A 562 -3.63 -9.87 -12.59
N ARG A 563 -3.35 -10.80 -11.67
CA ARG A 563 -2.00 -11.25 -11.33
C ARG A 563 -1.97 -12.75 -11.05
N LEU A 564 -0.76 -13.28 -10.97
CA LEU A 564 -0.48 -14.60 -10.43
C LEU A 564 0.02 -14.45 -8.99
N SER A 565 -0.35 -15.38 -8.11
CA SER A 565 0.10 -15.42 -6.71
C SER A 565 0.65 -16.80 -6.38
N TRP A 566 1.89 -16.87 -5.87
CA TRP A 566 2.53 -18.13 -5.48
C TRP A 566 2.34 -18.38 -4.00
N TYR A 567 2.18 -19.65 -3.65
CA TYR A 567 2.00 -20.10 -2.29
C TYR A 567 2.78 -21.40 -2.04
N THR A 568 3.26 -21.58 -0.82
CA THR A 568 3.64 -22.93 -0.35
C THR A 568 2.43 -23.85 -0.31
N ASN A 569 2.61 -25.18 -0.30
CA ASN A 569 1.52 -26.13 -0.08
C ASN A 569 0.75 -25.91 1.25
N GLN A 570 1.39 -25.28 2.24
CA GLN A 570 0.78 -24.84 3.50
C GLN A 570 0.04 -23.49 3.39
N GLY A 571 -0.05 -22.91 2.20
CA GLY A 571 -0.79 -21.69 1.94
C GLY A 571 -0.08 -20.36 2.29
N ASN A 572 1.17 -20.39 2.74
CA ASN A 572 1.94 -19.14 2.92
C ASN A 572 2.23 -18.48 1.56
N CYS A 573 1.87 -17.20 1.41
CA CYS A 573 2.19 -16.39 0.21
C CYS A 573 3.71 -16.27 0.03
N LEU A 574 4.18 -16.54 -1.19
CA LEU A 574 5.58 -16.49 -1.59
C LEU A 574 5.89 -15.22 -2.39
N ASP A 575 5.07 -14.92 -3.40
CA ASP A 575 5.26 -13.79 -4.31
C ASP A 575 3.97 -13.47 -5.10
N THR A 576 3.93 -12.31 -5.74
CA THR A 576 2.92 -11.97 -6.76
C THR A 576 3.57 -11.46 -8.03
N PHE A 577 3.09 -11.89 -9.19
CA PHE A 577 3.62 -11.50 -10.49
C PHE A 577 2.51 -11.05 -11.46
N GLY A 578 2.77 -9.98 -12.19
CA GLY A 578 1.84 -9.38 -13.14
C GLY A 578 0.83 -8.41 -12.51
N ALA A 579 0.16 -7.68 -13.40
CA ALA A 579 -0.85 -6.68 -13.11
C ALA A 579 -1.82 -6.53 -14.30
N LEU A 580 -2.86 -5.70 -14.15
CA LEU A 580 -3.81 -5.42 -15.21
C LEU A 580 -3.14 -4.78 -16.43
N GLY A 581 -3.18 -5.47 -17.58
CA GLY A 581 -2.66 -4.92 -18.82
C GLY A 581 -2.81 -5.87 -20.01
N PHE A 582 -2.01 -5.62 -21.05
CA PHE A 582 -2.12 -6.24 -22.38
C PHE A 582 -0.75 -6.66 -22.96
N THR A 583 0.37 -6.40 -22.27
CA THR A 583 1.73 -6.77 -22.72
C THR A 583 2.19 -8.09 -22.08
N PRO A 584 3.25 -8.74 -22.56
CA PRO A 584 3.75 -9.98 -21.95
C PRO A 584 4.14 -9.78 -20.47
N GLY A 585 3.64 -10.64 -19.58
CA GLY A 585 3.78 -10.51 -18.12
C GLY A 585 2.68 -9.69 -17.43
N GLU A 586 1.87 -8.94 -18.19
CA GLU A 586 0.60 -8.40 -17.72
C GLU A 586 -0.56 -9.33 -18.08
N PHE A 587 -1.67 -9.23 -17.36
CA PHE A 587 -2.84 -10.07 -17.57
C PHE A 587 -4.14 -9.26 -17.51
N ARG A 588 -5.22 -9.82 -18.06
CA ARG A 588 -6.58 -9.33 -17.91
C ARG A 588 -7.50 -10.51 -17.61
N GLU A 589 -7.68 -10.72 -16.31
CA GLU A 589 -8.41 -11.87 -15.75
C GLU A 589 -7.80 -13.19 -16.22
N PRO A 590 -6.55 -13.48 -15.81
CA PRO A 590 -5.97 -14.80 -16.05
C PRO A 590 -6.84 -15.84 -15.34
N SER A 591 -7.29 -16.88 -16.05
CA SER A 591 -8.29 -17.83 -15.50
C SER A 591 -7.83 -19.28 -15.42
N GLY A 592 -7.01 -19.76 -16.35
CA GLY A 592 -6.38 -21.08 -16.28
C GLY A 592 -4.86 -20.96 -16.32
N ILE A 593 -4.18 -21.92 -15.71
CA ILE A 593 -2.72 -21.97 -15.60
C ILE A 593 -2.26 -23.43 -15.61
N ALA A 594 -1.19 -23.74 -16.33
CA ALA A 594 -0.60 -25.07 -16.39
C ALA A 594 0.90 -25.00 -16.14
N LEU A 595 1.36 -25.71 -15.11
CA LEU A 595 2.77 -25.80 -14.76
C LEU A 595 3.37 -27.08 -15.38
N ALA A 596 4.49 -26.93 -16.08
CA ALA A 596 5.28 -28.04 -16.61
C ALA A 596 6.33 -28.52 -15.60
N ASP A 597 6.81 -29.75 -15.78
CA ASP A 597 7.83 -30.38 -14.93
C ASP A 597 9.17 -29.64 -14.95
N ASP A 598 9.47 -28.88 -16.01
CA ASP A 598 10.67 -28.03 -16.13
C ASP A 598 10.54 -26.68 -15.40
N GLY A 599 9.37 -26.38 -14.83
CA GLY A 599 9.06 -25.12 -14.16
C GLY A 599 8.40 -24.06 -15.05
N SER A 600 8.19 -24.33 -16.34
CA SER A 600 7.50 -23.42 -17.25
C SER A 600 6.00 -23.34 -16.93
N LEU A 601 5.47 -22.12 -16.79
CA LEU A 601 4.07 -21.87 -16.47
C LEU A 601 3.35 -21.27 -17.69
N ALA A 602 2.45 -22.03 -18.29
CA ALA A 602 1.49 -21.49 -19.26
C ALA A 602 0.32 -20.83 -18.54
N VAL A 603 -0.16 -19.70 -19.07
CA VAL A 603 -1.18 -18.83 -18.46
C VAL A 603 -2.20 -18.43 -19.51
N ALA A 604 -3.48 -18.72 -19.25
CA ALA A 604 -4.58 -18.34 -20.12
C ALA A 604 -5.06 -16.95 -19.72
N ASP A 605 -4.72 -15.97 -20.54
CA ASP A 605 -4.96 -14.56 -20.31
C ASP A 605 -6.30 -14.18 -20.97
N THR A 606 -7.38 -14.54 -20.29
CA THR A 606 -8.69 -14.86 -20.90
C THR A 606 -9.33 -13.70 -21.63
N TRP A 607 -9.41 -12.49 -21.07
CA TRP A 607 -9.98 -11.34 -21.78
C TRP A 607 -9.01 -10.60 -22.69
N ASN A 608 -7.74 -11.01 -22.70
CA ASN A 608 -6.79 -10.65 -23.74
C ASN A 608 -6.79 -11.65 -24.90
N GLY A 609 -7.58 -12.74 -24.81
CA GLY A 609 -7.73 -13.71 -25.89
C GLY A 609 -6.45 -14.47 -26.23
N ARG A 610 -5.54 -14.63 -25.26
CA ARG A 610 -4.18 -15.15 -25.52
C ARG A 610 -3.71 -16.16 -24.50
N VAL A 611 -2.64 -16.87 -24.85
CA VAL A 611 -1.89 -17.74 -23.94
C VAL A 611 -0.45 -17.23 -23.85
N GLN A 612 0.05 -17.10 -22.62
CA GLN A 612 1.45 -16.73 -22.34
C GLN A 612 2.18 -17.90 -21.68
N LEU A 613 3.44 -18.11 -22.03
CA LEU A 613 4.33 -19.04 -21.37
C LEU A 613 5.39 -18.26 -20.58
N ILE A 614 5.57 -18.59 -19.31
CA ILE A 614 6.61 -18.04 -18.44
C ILE A 614 7.62 -19.16 -18.16
N GLY A 615 8.84 -19.05 -18.68
CA GLY A 615 9.91 -20.03 -18.49
C GLY A 615 10.45 -20.06 -17.05
N PRO A 616 11.16 -21.13 -16.66
CA PRO A 616 11.81 -21.26 -15.35
C PRO A 616 12.98 -20.28 -15.17
N ASP A 617 13.47 -19.68 -16.26
CA ASP A 617 14.44 -18.57 -16.32
C ASP A 617 13.75 -17.18 -16.31
N GLY A 618 12.43 -17.15 -16.13
CA GLY A 618 11.63 -15.93 -16.11
C GLY A 618 11.34 -15.30 -17.49
N ALA A 619 11.77 -15.92 -18.60
CA ALA A 619 11.44 -15.46 -19.95
C ALA A 619 9.93 -15.58 -20.21
N ILE A 620 9.36 -14.73 -21.06
CA ILE A 620 7.93 -14.74 -21.38
C ILE A 620 7.70 -14.77 -22.89
N GLU A 621 6.91 -15.74 -23.35
CA GLU A 621 6.53 -15.92 -24.75
C GLU A 621 4.99 -15.88 -24.89
N VAL A 622 4.46 -15.35 -26.00
CA VAL A 622 3.02 -15.45 -26.33
C VAL A 622 2.84 -16.59 -27.34
N VAL A 623 2.02 -17.58 -26.98
CA VAL A 623 1.80 -18.82 -27.75
C VAL A 623 0.76 -18.62 -28.86
N ASP A 624 -0.31 -17.88 -28.58
CA ASP A 624 -1.36 -17.44 -29.53
C ASP A 624 -2.08 -16.24 -28.90
N ASP A 625 -2.62 -15.33 -29.73
CA ASP A 625 -3.38 -14.14 -29.35
C ASP A 625 -4.75 -14.00 -30.06
N GLY A 626 -5.16 -15.04 -30.81
CA GLY A 626 -6.42 -15.10 -31.57
C GLY A 626 -7.53 -15.96 -30.94
N LEU A 627 -7.54 -16.14 -29.62
CA LEU A 627 -8.45 -17.05 -28.89
C LEU A 627 -9.68 -16.33 -28.33
N PHE A 628 -10.82 -17.02 -28.25
CA PHE A 628 -12.05 -16.43 -27.73
C PHE A 628 -12.33 -16.92 -26.30
N GLY A 629 -11.70 -16.24 -25.34
CA GLY A 629 -11.81 -16.54 -23.92
C GLY A 629 -11.17 -17.88 -23.53
N PRO A 630 -9.85 -18.08 -23.77
CA PRO A 630 -9.18 -19.31 -23.36
C PRO A 630 -9.25 -19.48 -21.84
N ARG A 631 -9.56 -20.70 -21.39
CA ARG A 631 -9.66 -21.05 -19.96
C ARG A 631 -8.58 -22.05 -19.58
N GLU A 632 -8.89 -23.34 -19.52
CA GLU A 632 -7.91 -24.31 -19.05
C GLU A 632 -6.81 -24.60 -20.09
N LEU A 633 -5.63 -24.88 -19.55
CA LEU A 633 -4.42 -25.25 -20.25
C LEU A 633 -3.96 -26.61 -19.73
N LEU A 634 -3.39 -27.43 -20.59
CA LEU A 634 -2.89 -28.75 -20.18
C LEU A 634 -1.62 -29.09 -20.97
N TRP A 635 -0.52 -29.33 -20.25
CA TRP A 635 0.72 -29.81 -20.89
C TRP A 635 0.53 -31.25 -21.40
N GLY A 636 1.00 -31.49 -22.62
CA GLY A 636 0.98 -32.77 -23.29
C GLY A 636 2.37 -33.26 -23.68
N PRO A 637 2.46 -34.46 -24.31
CA PRO A 637 3.73 -35.05 -24.71
C PRO A 637 4.59 -34.12 -25.55
N GLY A 638 5.91 -34.15 -25.35
CA GLY A 638 6.87 -33.35 -26.12
C GLY A 638 6.78 -31.84 -25.89
N HIS A 639 6.34 -31.39 -24.70
CA HIS A 639 6.06 -29.98 -24.38
C HIS A 639 5.02 -29.34 -25.32
N SER A 640 4.11 -30.14 -25.87
CA SER A 640 2.92 -29.61 -26.52
C SER A 640 1.96 -29.03 -25.47
N LEU A 641 1.21 -27.98 -25.83
CA LEU A 641 0.25 -27.34 -24.96
C LEU A 641 -1.16 -27.49 -25.54
N LEU A 642 -2.06 -28.10 -24.76
CA LEU A 642 -3.48 -28.16 -25.06
C LEU A 642 -4.20 -26.94 -24.46
N VAL A 643 -5.13 -26.35 -25.21
CA VAL A 643 -5.81 -25.10 -24.85
C VAL A 643 -7.31 -25.22 -25.09
N ALA A 644 -8.09 -24.95 -24.04
CA ALA A 644 -9.54 -24.82 -24.11
C ALA A 644 -9.92 -23.43 -24.68
N ASP A 645 -10.14 -23.35 -26.00
CA ASP A 645 -10.64 -22.14 -26.67
C ASP A 645 -12.17 -22.04 -26.48
N THR A 646 -12.54 -21.73 -25.23
CA THR A 646 -13.88 -21.87 -24.64
C THR A 646 -14.99 -21.33 -25.53
N GLY A 647 -14.89 -20.07 -25.95
CA GLY A 647 -15.94 -19.38 -26.71
C GLY A 647 -16.11 -19.93 -28.12
N ASN A 648 -15.05 -20.48 -28.70
CA ASN A 648 -15.10 -21.20 -29.98
C ASN A 648 -15.48 -22.68 -29.82
N ARG A 649 -15.67 -23.17 -28.57
CA ARG A 649 -16.06 -24.55 -28.22
C ARG A 649 -15.13 -25.61 -28.81
N ARG A 650 -13.82 -25.39 -28.78
CA ARG A 650 -12.83 -26.31 -29.38
C ARG A 650 -11.62 -26.51 -28.49
N LEU A 651 -11.00 -27.68 -28.63
CA LEU A 651 -9.71 -28.02 -28.04
C LEU A 651 -8.63 -27.81 -29.09
N LEU A 652 -7.61 -27.04 -28.75
CA LEU A 652 -6.45 -26.77 -29.62
C LEU A 652 -5.20 -27.45 -29.06
N ARG A 653 -4.28 -27.86 -29.93
CA ARG A 653 -2.92 -28.31 -29.61
C ARG A 653 -1.92 -27.33 -30.21
N TYR A 654 -0.94 -26.91 -29.43
CA TYR A 654 0.22 -26.13 -29.88
C TYR A 654 1.47 -26.97 -29.67
N SER A 655 2.28 -27.15 -30.72
CA SER A 655 3.48 -27.98 -30.65
C SER A 655 4.75 -27.15 -30.88
N PRO A 656 5.79 -27.27 -30.03
CA PRO A 656 7.09 -26.64 -30.28
C PRO A 656 7.87 -27.37 -31.40
N PRO A 657 8.84 -26.70 -32.05
CA PRO A 657 9.18 -25.28 -31.91
C PRO A 657 8.20 -24.37 -32.68
N GLY A 658 8.03 -23.13 -32.21
CA GLY A 658 7.21 -22.12 -32.89
C GLY A 658 5.69 -22.34 -32.78
N TRP A 659 5.24 -23.10 -31.77
CA TRP A 659 3.84 -23.24 -31.36
C TRP A 659 2.85 -23.47 -32.51
N LYS A 660 3.14 -24.48 -33.35
CA LYS A 660 2.25 -24.84 -34.46
C LYS A 660 0.88 -25.24 -33.91
N ARG A 661 -0.14 -24.44 -34.22
CA ARG A 661 -1.55 -24.66 -33.82
C ARG A 661 -2.25 -25.69 -34.69
N GLU A 662 -2.93 -26.62 -34.03
CA GLU A 662 -3.81 -27.63 -34.62
C GLU A 662 -5.13 -27.67 -33.84
N ILE A 663 -6.25 -27.94 -34.52
CA ILE A 663 -7.54 -28.19 -33.84
C ILE A 663 -7.58 -29.69 -33.54
N VAL A 664 -7.72 -30.05 -32.26
CA VAL A 664 -7.89 -31.45 -31.84
C VAL A 664 -9.32 -31.88 -32.10
N THR A 665 -10.30 -31.15 -31.56
CA THR A 665 -11.72 -31.37 -31.83
C THR A 665 -12.56 -30.13 -31.56
N GLU A 666 -13.73 -30.06 -32.17
CA GLU A 666 -14.83 -29.21 -31.71
C GLU A 666 -15.71 -29.98 -30.72
N LEU A 667 -16.39 -29.26 -29.82
CA LEU A 667 -17.23 -29.81 -28.75
C LEU A 667 -18.64 -29.17 -28.82
N PRO A 668 -19.69 -29.87 -28.33
CA PRO A 668 -21.07 -29.42 -28.50
C PRO A 668 -21.36 -28.08 -27.79
N ALA A 669 -20.68 -27.81 -26.68
CA ALA A 669 -20.80 -26.59 -25.90
C ALA A 669 -19.42 -26.13 -25.37
N PRO A 670 -19.30 -24.96 -24.73
CA PRO A 670 -18.01 -24.43 -24.25
C PRO A 670 -17.25 -25.41 -23.34
N VAL A 671 -16.00 -25.67 -23.71
CA VAL A 671 -15.04 -26.44 -22.92
C VAL A 671 -14.41 -25.55 -21.85
N ILE A 672 -14.40 -26.00 -20.60
CA ILE A 672 -13.94 -25.21 -19.45
C ILE A 672 -12.63 -25.77 -18.91
N GLY A 673 -12.69 -26.93 -18.25
CA GLY A 673 -11.55 -27.65 -17.67
C GLY A 673 -11.03 -28.77 -18.57
N LEU A 674 -9.77 -29.15 -18.35
CA LEU A 674 -9.04 -30.20 -19.05
C LEU A 674 -8.23 -31.01 -18.04
N THR A 675 -8.17 -32.33 -18.20
CA THR A 675 -7.16 -33.16 -17.51
C THR A 675 -6.83 -34.40 -18.34
N TRP A 676 -5.73 -35.08 -18.03
CA TRP A 676 -5.41 -36.36 -18.64
C TRP A 676 -6.16 -37.50 -17.95
N ALA A 677 -6.61 -38.52 -18.69
CA ALA A 677 -7.21 -39.72 -18.15
C ALA A 677 -6.89 -40.93 -19.05
N GLY A 678 -6.01 -41.82 -18.60
CA GLY A 678 -5.68 -43.05 -19.34
C GLY A 678 -5.08 -42.84 -20.74
N GLY A 679 -4.39 -41.71 -20.98
CA GLY A 679 -3.87 -41.32 -22.30
C GLY A 679 -4.86 -40.54 -23.18
N LEU A 680 -6.11 -40.39 -22.73
CA LEU A 680 -7.12 -39.52 -23.35
C LEU A 680 -7.15 -38.16 -22.63
N VAL A 681 -7.67 -37.14 -23.31
CA VAL A 681 -7.96 -35.84 -22.70
C VAL A 681 -9.41 -35.82 -22.22
N ALA A 682 -9.61 -35.69 -20.93
CA ALA A 682 -10.90 -35.41 -20.34
C ALA A 682 -11.21 -33.91 -20.45
N ALA A 683 -12.18 -33.56 -21.29
CA ALA A 683 -12.64 -32.19 -21.48
C ALA A 683 -13.99 -31.95 -20.78
N ALA A 684 -14.02 -31.02 -19.82
CA ALA A 684 -15.25 -30.63 -19.13
C ALA A 684 -16.11 -29.74 -20.03
N VAL A 685 -17.37 -30.15 -20.23
CA VAL A 685 -18.38 -29.36 -20.94
C VAL A 685 -19.61 -29.19 -20.03
N PRO A 686 -19.55 -28.32 -18.99
CA PRO A 686 -20.58 -28.25 -17.93
C PRO A 686 -21.97 -27.85 -18.42
N SER A 687 -22.05 -27.14 -19.55
CA SER A 687 -23.32 -26.76 -20.19
C SER A 687 -23.96 -27.88 -21.02
N ASP A 688 -23.24 -28.97 -21.30
CA ASP A 688 -23.78 -30.26 -21.79
C ASP A 688 -24.06 -31.26 -20.65
N GLY A 689 -23.55 -30.98 -19.44
CA GLY A 689 -23.68 -31.86 -18.27
C GLY A 689 -22.67 -33.01 -18.21
N ALA A 690 -21.63 -33.00 -19.04
CA ALA A 690 -20.71 -34.14 -19.17
C ALA A 690 -19.23 -33.79 -19.43
N ILE A 691 -18.39 -34.77 -19.11
CA ILE A 691 -16.98 -34.85 -19.51
C ILE A 691 -16.90 -35.64 -20.81
N PHE A 692 -16.12 -35.14 -21.77
CA PHE A 692 -15.84 -35.79 -23.04
C PHE A 692 -14.41 -36.34 -22.98
N LEU A 693 -14.25 -37.67 -23.07
CA LEU A 693 -12.94 -38.30 -23.22
C LEU A 693 -12.57 -38.31 -24.70
N VAL A 694 -11.59 -37.49 -25.06
CA VAL A 694 -11.13 -37.25 -26.42
C VAL A 694 -9.77 -37.93 -26.62
N ASP A 695 -9.64 -38.73 -27.67
CA ASP A 695 -8.33 -39.17 -28.15
C ASP A 695 -7.60 -37.94 -28.73
N PRO A 696 -6.46 -37.53 -28.15
CA PRO A 696 -5.83 -36.28 -28.53
C PRO A 696 -5.22 -36.32 -29.93
N ASP A 697 -4.91 -37.49 -30.49
CA ASP A 697 -4.13 -37.64 -31.73
C ASP A 697 -5.00 -37.73 -32.99
N ASN A 698 -6.25 -38.19 -32.87
CA ASN A 698 -7.24 -38.17 -33.96
C ASN A 698 -8.46 -37.28 -33.69
N GLY A 699 -8.67 -36.82 -32.45
CA GLY A 699 -9.78 -35.94 -32.06
C GLY A 699 -11.09 -36.67 -31.76
N GLU A 700 -11.15 -38.00 -31.87
CA GLU A 700 -12.40 -38.74 -31.66
C GLU A 700 -12.81 -38.73 -30.19
N THR A 701 -14.10 -38.48 -29.94
CA THR A 701 -14.69 -38.67 -28.60
C THR A 701 -14.89 -40.16 -28.36
N VAL A 702 -14.04 -40.76 -27.54
CA VAL A 702 -14.10 -42.17 -27.13
C VAL A 702 -15.29 -42.41 -26.19
N ARG A 703 -15.61 -41.44 -25.31
CA ARG A 703 -16.69 -41.58 -24.31
C ARG A 703 -17.23 -40.23 -23.86
N ARG A 704 -18.51 -40.19 -23.49
CA ARG A 704 -19.17 -39.10 -22.76
C ARG A 704 -19.57 -39.61 -21.38
N LEU A 705 -19.25 -38.87 -20.32
CA LEU A 705 -19.48 -39.24 -18.91
C LEU A 705 -20.29 -38.13 -18.23
N ASP A 706 -21.51 -38.42 -17.77
CA ASP A 706 -22.37 -37.43 -17.11
C ASP A 706 -21.86 -37.03 -15.71
N VAL A 707 -22.03 -35.76 -15.35
CA VAL A 707 -21.70 -35.21 -14.02
C VAL A 707 -22.99 -34.65 -13.40
N PRO A 708 -23.58 -35.31 -12.37
CA PRO A 708 -24.92 -34.95 -11.88
C PRO A 708 -25.07 -33.51 -11.37
N GLY A 709 -24.00 -32.89 -10.86
CA GLY A 709 -24.00 -31.50 -10.40
C GLY A 709 -24.04 -30.44 -11.52
N TRP A 710 -23.95 -30.83 -12.79
CA TRP A 710 -23.93 -29.90 -13.93
C TRP A 710 -25.29 -29.79 -14.63
N SER A 711 -25.82 -28.56 -14.71
CA SER A 711 -27.09 -28.27 -15.39
C SER A 711 -26.94 -28.00 -16.89
N SER A 712 -27.50 -28.84 -17.75
CA SER A 712 -27.55 -28.58 -19.19
C SER A 712 -28.18 -27.22 -19.52
N GLY A 713 -27.60 -26.51 -20.50
CA GLY A 713 -28.05 -25.19 -20.94
C GLY A 713 -27.68 -24.01 -20.02
N LYS A 714 -26.99 -24.24 -18.90
CA LYS A 714 -26.46 -23.17 -18.02
C LYS A 714 -24.94 -23.06 -18.12
N GLN A 715 -24.45 -21.84 -18.31
CA GLN A 715 -23.02 -21.51 -18.17
C GLN A 715 -22.56 -21.77 -16.73
N GLN A 716 -21.54 -22.61 -16.57
CA GLN A 716 -20.99 -23.07 -15.29
C GLN A 716 -19.48 -23.29 -15.47
N GLU A 717 -18.69 -22.96 -14.45
CA GLU A 717 -17.22 -23.01 -14.50
C GLU A 717 -16.69 -24.27 -13.79
N GLY A 718 -17.08 -25.45 -14.28
CA GLY A 718 -16.61 -26.74 -13.77
C GLY A 718 -15.26 -27.14 -14.36
N TYR A 719 -14.30 -27.43 -13.48
CA TYR A 719 -12.94 -27.86 -13.82
C TYR A 719 -12.69 -29.31 -13.37
N LEU A 720 -11.58 -29.88 -13.82
CA LEU A 720 -11.23 -31.29 -13.62
C LEU A 720 -9.84 -31.43 -13.00
N ALA A 721 -9.64 -32.47 -12.21
CA ALA A 721 -8.32 -32.93 -11.79
C ALA A 721 -8.26 -34.46 -11.83
N LEU A 722 -7.17 -35.04 -12.35
CA LEU A 722 -6.93 -36.48 -12.25
C LEU A 722 -6.49 -36.85 -10.83
N LEU A 723 -7.10 -37.87 -10.25
CA LEU A 723 -6.72 -38.42 -8.96
C LEU A 723 -5.66 -39.54 -9.09
N PRO A 724 -4.90 -39.85 -8.03
CA PRO A 724 -3.94 -40.97 -8.03
C PRO A 724 -4.58 -42.34 -8.29
N SER A 725 -5.90 -42.49 -8.04
CA SER A 725 -6.68 -43.69 -8.37
C SER A 725 -6.90 -43.88 -9.88
N GLY A 726 -6.63 -42.86 -10.70
CA GLY A 726 -7.01 -42.79 -12.11
C GLY A 726 -8.44 -42.27 -12.34
N GLU A 727 -9.22 -42.05 -11.29
CA GLU A 727 -10.53 -41.39 -11.39
C GLU A 727 -10.38 -39.88 -11.64
N ILE A 728 -11.41 -39.25 -12.22
CA ILE A 728 -11.45 -37.81 -12.47
C ILE A 728 -12.29 -37.13 -11.38
N ALA A 729 -11.71 -36.18 -10.65
CA ALA A 729 -12.46 -35.22 -9.85
C ALA A 729 -13.02 -34.12 -10.74
N ALA A 730 -14.27 -33.72 -10.50
CA ALA A 730 -15.01 -32.71 -11.26
C ALA A 730 -15.77 -31.76 -10.32
N SER A 731 -15.50 -30.45 -10.43
CA SER A 731 -16.15 -29.44 -9.62
C SER A 731 -17.48 -28.97 -10.22
N ALA A 732 -18.47 -28.73 -9.36
CA ALA A 732 -19.78 -28.17 -9.74
C ALA A 732 -20.03 -26.90 -8.90
N PRO A 733 -19.64 -25.70 -9.40
CA PRO A 733 -19.65 -24.47 -8.61
C PRO A 733 -21.04 -24.05 -8.14
N ALA A 734 -22.06 -24.31 -8.97
CA ALA A 734 -23.44 -23.85 -8.76
C ALA A 734 -24.17 -24.57 -7.60
N PRO A 735 -24.18 -25.91 -7.50
CA PRO A 735 -24.63 -26.60 -6.29
C PRO A 735 -23.57 -26.58 -5.16
N GLY A 736 -22.30 -26.30 -5.48
CA GLY A 736 -21.20 -26.32 -4.52
C GLY A 736 -20.77 -27.74 -4.16
N GLU A 737 -20.57 -28.57 -5.18
CA GLU A 737 -20.30 -30.01 -5.07
C GLU A 737 -18.98 -30.38 -5.76
N LEU A 738 -18.39 -31.48 -5.31
CA LEU A 738 -17.21 -32.12 -5.90
C LEU A 738 -17.52 -33.59 -6.15
N TRP A 739 -17.50 -33.99 -7.42
CA TRP A 739 -17.85 -35.32 -7.90
C TRP A 739 -16.61 -36.08 -8.34
N ILE A 740 -16.58 -37.40 -8.15
CA ILE A 740 -15.59 -38.29 -8.75
C ILE A 740 -16.26 -39.14 -9.82
N VAL A 741 -15.58 -39.27 -10.95
CA VAL A 741 -16.05 -39.93 -12.17
C VAL A 741 -15.01 -40.96 -12.61
N ASP A 742 -15.43 -42.21 -12.79
CA ASP A 742 -14.63 -43.29 -13.34
C ASP A 742 -14.48 -43.11 -14.86
N PRO A 743 -13.25 -42.93 -15.42
CA PRO A 743 -13.06 -42.73 -16.85
C PRO A 743 -13.42 -43.96 -17.70
N SER A 744 -13.45 -45.17 -17.12
CA SER A 744 -13.96 -46.35 -17.82
C SER A 744 -15.46 -46.27 -18.08
N GLY A 745 -16.20 -45.52 -17.25
CA GLY A 745 -17.65 -45.49 -17.22
C GLY A 745 -18.30 -46.78 -16.68
N ASP A 746 -17.52 -47.70 -16.11
CA ASP A 746 -18.04 -48.95 -15.52
C ASP A 746 -18.69 -48.69 -14.14
N SER A 747 -18.23 -47.64 -13.43
CA SER A 747 -18.80 -47.18 -12.16
C SER A 747 -19.61 -45.89 -12.31
N PRO A 748 -20.75 -45.72 -11.62
CA PRO A 748 -21.51 -44.46 -11.64
C PRO A 748 -20.77 -43.34 -10.88
N PRO A 749 -20.95 -42.05 -11.26
CA PRO A 749 -20.37 -40.92 -10.55
C PRO A 749 -20.73 -40.90 -9.06
N ARG A 750 -19.73 -40.61 -8.21
CA ARG A 750 -19.88 -40.53 -6.75
C ARG A 750 -19.66 -39.11 -6.25
N LEU A 751 -20.50 -38.61 -5.35
CA LEU A 751 -20.31 -37.32 -4.70
C LEU A 751 -19.23 -37.48 -3.60
N LEU A 752 -18.15 -36.68 -3.66
CA LEU A 752 -17.10 -36.66 -2.64
C LEU A 752 -17.44 -35.68 -1.51
N ARG A 753 -17.73 -34.43 -1.86
CA ARG A 753 -18.04 -33.35 -0.91
C ARG A 753 -19.14 -32.44 -1.46
N SER A 754 -19.86 -31.80 -0.56
CA SER A 754 -20.86 -30.75 -0.82
C SER A 754 -20.65 -29.55 0.11
N ASN A 755 -21.46 -28.50 -0.01
CA ASN A 755 -21.34 -27.23 0.73
C ASN A 755 -20.08 -26.41 0.40
N LEU A 756 -19.61 -26.49 -0.85
CA LEU A 756 -18.47 -25.74 -1.38
C LEU A 756 -18.94 -24.73 -2.46
N PRO A 757 -19.80 -23.74 -2.11
CA PRO A 757 -20.42 -22.85 -3.09
C PRO A 757 -19.36 -22.03 -3.85
N GLY A 758 -19.45 -22.05 -5.17
CA GLY A 758 -18.48 -21.38 -6.04
C GLY A 758 -17.14 -22.10 -6.19
N LEU A 759 -17.05 -23.41 -5.87
CA LEU A 759 -15.89 -24.25 -6.19
C LEU A 759 -15.69 -24.35 -7.72
N THR A 760 -14.71 -23.63 -8.25
CA THR A 760 -14.35 -23.62 -9.68
C THR A 760 -13.13 -24.50 -9.95
N ALA A 761 -11.91 -23.95 -9.99
CA ALA A 761 -10.71 -24.77 -10.16
C ALA A 761 -10.50 -25.73 -9.00
N ILE A 762 -9.93 -26.87 -9.36
CA ILE A 762 -9.43 -27.91 -8.48
C ILE A 762 -8.07 -28.35 -9.02
N ALA A 763 -7.09 -28.52 -8.14
CA ALA A 763 -5.78 -29.06 -8.46
C ALA A 763 -5.39 -30.08 -7.38
N LEU A 764 -4.73 -31.17 -7.77
CA LEU A 764 -4.22 -32.15 -6.82
C LEU A 764 -2.92 -31.64 -6.19
N LEU A 765 -2.83 -31.66 -4.86
CA LEU A 765 -1.62 -31.34 -4.12
C LEU A 765 -0.72 -32.59 -3.98
N PRO A 766 0.60 -32.44 -3.81
CA PRO A 766 1.52 -33.59 -3.73
C PRO A 766 1.29 -34.53 -2.55
N ASP A 767 0.51 -34.11 -1.55
CA ASP A 767 0.11 -34.90 -0.38
C ASP A 767 -1.23 -35.64 -0.57
N GLY A 768 -1.88 -35.49 -1.72
CA GLY A 768 -3.13 -36.19 -2.07
C GLY A 768 -4.39 -35.34 -1.91
N ASP A 769 -4.33 -34.22 -1.21
CA ASP A 769 -5.49 -33.33 -1.03
C ASP A 769 -5.85 -32.57 -2.31
N ILE A 770 -7.11 -32.18 -2.44
CA ILE A 770 -7.57 -31.28 -3.51
C ILE A 770 -7.49 -29.83 -3.03
N LEU A 771 -6.63 -29.04 -3.68
CA LEU A 771 -6.69 -27.59 -3.62
C LEU A 771 -7.87 -27.11 -4.47
N GLY A 772 -8.89 -26.54 -3.84
CA GLY A 772 -10.04 -25.94 -4.51
C GLY A 772 -9.99 -24.42 -4.50
N SER A 773 -10.62 -23.79 -5.49
CA SER A 773 -10.87 -22.34 -5.48
C SER A 773 -12.35 -22.04 -5.29
N LEU A 774 -12.71 -21.37 -4.18
CA LEU A 774 -14.05 -20.83 -3.96
C LEU A 774 -14.13 -19.40 -4.49
N THR A 775 -14.32 -19.27 -5.80
CA THR A 775 -14.30 -18.00 -6.53
C THR A 775 -15.24 -16.97 -5.90
N TRP A 776 -16.50 -17.34 -5.61
CA TRP A 776 -17.51 -16.46 -5.02
C TRP A 776 -17.21 -15.99 -3.58
N ALA A 777 -16.29 -16.66 -2.90
CA ALA A 777 -15.82 -16.30 -1.56
C ALA A 777 -14.41 -15.69 -1.58
N HIS A 778 -13.86 -15.41 -2.77
CA HIS A 778 -12.53 -14.84 -3.01
C HIS A 778 -11.41 -15.58 -2.25
N LYS A 779 -11.56 -16.90 -2.07
CA LYS A 779 -10.64 -17.71 -1.26
C LYS A 779 -10.38 -19.09 -1.85
N LEU A 780 -9.28 -19.69 -1.45
CA LEU A 780 -9.01 -21.10 -1.69
C LEU A 780 -9.70 -21.95 -0.63
N VAL A 781 -9.76 -23.26 -0.86
CA VAL A 781 -10.04 -24.32 0.13
C VAL A 781 -9.08 -25.48 -0.09
N ARG A 782 -8.85 -26.29 0.95
CA ARG A 782 -8.15 -27.56 0.88
C ARG A 782 -9.13 -28.64 1.31
N ILE A 783 -9.18 -29.72 0.54
CA ILE A 783 -10.22 -30.76 0.63
C ILE A 783 -9.51 -32.11 0.74
N ASP A 784 -9.62 -32.73 1.90
CA ASP A 784 -9.21 -34.11 2.15
C ASP A 784 -10.06 -35.08 1.30
N ILE A 785 -9.44 -36.15 0.80
CA ILE A 785 -10.09 -37.22 0.01
C ILE A 785 -10.40 -38.47 0.86
N GLU A 786 -9.67 -38.69 1.96
CA GLU A 786 -9.85 -39.85 2.84
C GLU A 786 -10.95 -39.64 3.90
N GLU A 787 -11.25 -38.39 4.24
CA GLU A 787 -12.32 -37.97 5.18
C GLU A 787 -13.68 -37.65 4.51
#